data_AF-A0A2G1YTK2-F1
#
_entry.id   AF-A0A2G1YTK2-F1
#
_cell.length_a   1.000
_cell.length_b   1.000
_cell.length_c   1.000
_cell.angle_alpha   90.00
_cell.angle_beta   90.00
_cell.angle_gamma   90.00
#
_symmetry.space_group_name_H-M   'P 1'
#
loop_
_entity.id
_entity.type
_entity.pdbx_description
1 polymer ?
#
loop_
_entity_poly.entity_id
_entity_poly.type
_entity_poly.pdbx_seq_one_letter_code
_entity_poly.pdbx_strand_id
1 'polypeptide(L)'
;MTKPMSGKLCIVKYKKISMMILRFYVLGDDILAYQLRRKMMFSTLASSLLFSVYSMAQESSMEVLLDRATVLEVKQKLLHKTSNDFLKRLVRERAKELERMRLKVRADMDDWEKNPDYINGQGLKAALYNAHAVAEGYGFDVDRLRAMYQLTKKQILGLEMVGRCGEGDPQLKSIGDVVDSISNTAKGAMDWLGLAASEEDRLACVQTQKLKLYKEVNRAYIYALTAESAEKSAQSFHDYADLIRAAGGSDARFLVEQAEKRAAEQENVVLIFELTPVVGDLLDLYSLGTGTNALGKKLTDAEYAVTTIALLTPEVASQLFKRYPETFTAMKSFIGDLVKPKGGFFDSIIIRTGQEIAPYKEKLRKTFSEMLGLEDEIAQNIVGKVVHVAGESVDAIAVRLSKMPPPMRNGMRMSAEEASNMIPKHIAAMRDVAMGVNGGPGKLLMFRPFNELGHDAMEEAVETALKNQGKISTKWMDVKPKSSSNPLLSAGIPADPSLSKLNDALIYARQTGDLAAIAKAEKEIADMDILANDLFALTDTQGRKIVNKTNAKFKDADVMWAVDTDGNKVIGILDEQGRLYDPIQNKHFDITTEPKNVEIILDKNNQKVLPDYDVLAVGVKSGNGVDGVVVEKVQGLGNINRQNLDTMTEINDTVYRKTQVRGDVVHHGAANAWKDPPDYPITAFLPDGSIKSIPRGPDDNPALYLKDFIHQQKSSGLTGIDPDPRWGWPPYDPHYGFRTEAEKLAMDAQILKTAKEAAKK
;
A
#
# COMPACT_ATOMS: atom_id res chain seq x y z
N MET A 1 34.58 -38.24 29.13
CA MET A 1 34.37 -39.42 30.00
C MET A 1 33.25 -39.10 30.99
N THR A 2 32.20 -39.92 30.98
CA THR A 2 31.25 -40.28 32.07
C THR A 2 30.63 -39.15 32.92
N LYS A 3 29.32 -39.02 33.16
CA LYS A 3 28.13 -39.91 33.10
C LYS A 3 26.88 -39.02 33.28
N PRO A 4 25.66 -39.47 32.91
CA PRO A 4 24.41 -38.71 33.01
C PRO A 4 23.61 -39.02 34.29
N MET A 5 22.77 -38.08 34.74
CA MET A 5 21.74 -38.30 35.77
C MET A 5 20.36 -38.45 35.13
N SER A 6 19.68 -39.56 35.47
CA SER A 6 18.27 -39.83 35.23
C SER A 6 17.47 -39.61 36.53
N GLY A 7 16.46 -38.75 36.52
CA GLY A 7 15.51 -38.58 37.63
C GLY A 7 14.15 -39.22 37.33
N LYS A 8 13.80 -40.27 38.07
CA LYS A 8 12.49 -40.93 38.06
C LYS A 8 11.59 -40.39 39.19
N LEU A 9 10.35 -40.10 38.81
CA LEU A 9 9.06 -40.31 39.49
C LEU A 9 9.03 -40.54 41.02
N CYS A 10 8.37 -39.62 41.74
CA CYS A 10 7.92 -39.78 43.13
C CYS A 10 6.53 -40.43 43.20
N ILE A 11 6.40 -41.52 43.97
CA ILE A 11 5.15 -42.02 44.54
C ILE A 11 5.42 -42.25 46.04
N VAL A 12 4.74 -41.51 46.93
CA VAL A 12 4.77 -41.75 48.38
C VAL A 12 3.38 -42.15 48.84
N LYS A 13 3.26 -43.42 49.28
CA LYS A 13 2.12 -44.00 49.99
C LYS A 13 2.31 -43.81 51.51
N TYR A 14 1.34 -43.20 52.18
CA TYR A 14 1.20 -43.24 53.64
C TYR A 14 0.39 -44.47 54.06
N LYS A 15 1.03 -45.47 54.69
CA LYS A 15 0.34 -46.53 55.43
C LYS A 15 1.25 -47.08 56.55
N LYS A 16 1.39 -46.32 57.64
CA LYS A 16 2.12 -46.75 58.84
C LYS A 16 1.62 -46.10 60.14
N ILE A 17 0.28 -46.07 60.33
CA ILE A 17 -0.37 -45.69 61.61
C ILE A 17 -1.45 -46.75 61.98
N SER A 18 -1.14 -48.05 61.83
CA SER A 18 -2.10 -49.11 62.19
C SER A 18 -1.51 -50.25 63.01
N MET A 19 -0.34 -50.06 63.64
CA MET A 19 0.33 -51.14 64.38
C MET A 19 0.85 -50.73 65.76
N MET A 20 0.26 -49.70 66.37
CA MET A 20 0.66 -49.21 67.70
C MET A 20 -0.52 -48.98 68.66
N ILE A 21 -1.67 -49.63 68.41
CA ILE A 21 -2.84 -49.68 69.32
C ILE A 21 -3.27 -51.15 69.51
N LEU A 22 -2.30 -52.01 69.83
CA LEU A 22 -2.56 -53.40 70.19
C LEU A 22 -1.54 -53.87 71.22
N ARG A 23 -1.43 -53.10 72.31
CA ARG A 23 -0.74 -53.50 73.54
C ARG A 23 -1.08 -52.62 74.75
N PHE A 24 -2.36 -52.27 74.91
CA PHE A 24 -2.87 -51.73 76.18
C PHE A 24 -4.34 -52.14 76.30
N TYR A 25 -4.71 -52.67 77.46
CA TYR A 25 -6.06 -53.00 77.92
C TYR A 25 -6.67 -54.35 77.52
N VAL A 26 -6.15 -55.40 78.16
CA VAL A 26 -6.98 -56.20 79.08
C VAL A 26 -6.86 -55.52 80.45
N LEU A 27 -8.00 -55.30 81.14
CA LEU A 27 -8.19 -54.67 82.48
C LEU A 27 -8.53 -53.17 82.52
N GLY A 28 -9.83 -52.85 82.49
CA GLY A 28 -10.50 -51.78 83.26
C GLY A 28 -10.13 -50.31 83.03
N ASP A 29 -10.97 -49.59 82.27
CA ASP A 29 -11.46 -48.22 82.57
C ASP A 29 -12.30 -47.67 81.37
N ASP A 30 -13.63 -47.66 81.52
CA ASP A 30 -14.61 -47.41 80.43
C ASP A 30 -14.71 -45.95 79.94
N ILE A 31 -13.98 -45.00 80.52
CA ILE A 31 -14.15 -43.56 80.21
C ILE A 31 -13.23 -43.10 79.06
N LEU A 32 -12.05 -43.71 78.88
CA LEU A 32 -11.10 -43.29 77.84
C LEU A 32 -11.44 -43.85 76.45
N ALA A 33 -12.03 -45.05 76.39
CA ALA A 33 -12.45 -45.70 75.14
C ALA A 33 -13.63 -44.97 74.46
N TYR A 34 -14.50 -44.32 75.26
CA TYR A 34 -15.64 -43.57 74.75
C TYR A 34 -15.22 -42.26 74.03
N GLN A 35 -14.23 -41.54 74.55
CA GLN A 35 -13.77 -40.29 73.95
C GLN A 35 -13.00 -40.49 72.63
N LEU A 36 -12.24 -41.59 72.52
CA LEU A 36 -11.51 -41.94 71.29
C LEU A 36 -12.45 -42.43 70.16
N ARG A 37 -13.53 -43.16 70.48
CA ARG A 37 -14.57 -43.53 69.49
C ARG A 37 -15.32 -42.31 68.96
N ARG A 38 -15.59 -41.31 69.80
CA ARG A 38 -16.29 -40.08 69.40
C ARG A 38 -15.46 -39.24 68.42
N LYS A 39 -14.13 -39.14 68.61
CA LYS A 39 -13.25 -38.41 67.68
C LYS A 39 -13.05 -39.13 66.34
N MET A 40 -12.98 -40.47 66.31
CA MET A 40 -12.88 -41.20 65.05
C MET A 40 -14.18 -41.19 64.23
N MET A 41 -15.37 -41.27 64.85
CA MET A 41 -16.63 -41.18 64.11
C MET A 41 -16.84 -39.83 63.42
N PHE A 42 -16.45 -38.72 64.06
CA PHE A 42 -16.58 -37.40 63.45
C PHE A 42 -15.67 -37.19 62.23
N SER A 43 -14.47 -37.79 62.24
CA SER A 43 -13.53 -37.71 61.09
C SER A 43 -14.02 -38.49 59.87
N THR A 44 -14.65 -39.65 60.07
CA THR A 44 -15.12 -40.51 58.98
C THR A 44 -16.41 -39.99 58.36
N LEU A 45 -17.32 -39.45 59.17
CA LEU A 45 -18.55 -38.80 58.68
C LEU A 45 -18.26 -37.52 57.89
N ALA A 46 -17.32 -36.69 58.33
CA ALA A 46 -16.93 -35.49 57.61
C ALA A 46 -16.28 -35.79 56.24
N SER A 47 -15.48 -36.86 56.17
CA SER A 47 -14.80 -37.26 54.92
C SER A 47 -15.79 -37.86 53.90
N SER A 48 -16.77 -38.65 54.34
CA SER A 48 -17.80 -39.21 53.46
C SER A 48 -18.78 -38.14 52.95
N LEU A 49 -19.12 -37.14 53.77
CA LEU A 49 -19.94 -36.01 53.33
C LEU A 49 -19.21 -35.13 52.31
N LEU A 50 -17.92 -34.86 52.52
CA LEU A 50 -17.12 -34.10 51.55
C LEU A 50 -16.97 -34.83 50.21
N PHE A 51 -16.81 -36.16 50.22
CA PHE A 51 -16.71 -36.95 48.98
C PHE A 51 -18.05 -37.02 48.22
N SER A 52 -19.18 -37.13 48.94
CA SER A 52 -20.51 -37.15 48.32
C SER A 52 -20.90 -35.79 47.74
N VAL A 53 -20.58 -34.68 48.42
CA VAL A 53 -20.81 -33.32 47.89
C VAL A 53 -19.93 -33.03 46.68
N TYR A 54 -18.69 -33.51 46.66
CA TYR A 54 -17.79 -33.35 45.51
C TYR A 54 -18.25 -34.17 44.29
N SER A 55 -18.74 -35.39 44.48
CA SER A 55 -19.28 -36.24 43.41
C SER A 55 -20.56 -35.66 42.79
N MET A 56 -21.48 -35.13 43.60
CA MET A 56 -22.72 -34.50 43.10
C MET A 56 -22.46 -33.15 42.41
N ALA A 57 -21.43 -32.41 42.85
CA ALA A 57 -20.97 -31.20 42.15
C ALA A 57 -20.31 -31.53 40.79
N GLN A 58 -19.69 -32.70 40.65
CA GLN A 58 -19.04 -33.11 39.41
C GLN A 58 -20.04 -33.62 38.35
N GLU A 59 -21.06 -34.39 38.74
CA GLU A 59 -22.11 -34.86 37.82
C GLU A 59 -22.97 -33.72 37.29
N SER A 60 -23.39 -32.78 38.16
CA SER A 60 -24.14 -31.58 37.71
C SER A 60 -23.30 -30.67 36.81
N SER A 61 -21.98 -30.62 37.00
CA SER A 61 -21.09 -29.86 36.11
C SER A 61 -20.95 -30.48 34.71
N MET A 62 -21.01 -31.82 34.60
CA MET A 62 -20.83 -32.53 33.34
C MET A 62 -22.09 -32.49 32.47
N GLU A 63 -23.27 -32.58 33.08
CA GLU A 63 -24.55 -32.42 32.39
C GLU A 63 -24.71 -31.00 31.82
N VAL A 64 -24.32 -29.97 32.58
CA VAL A 64 -24.28 -28.57 32.11
C VAL A 64 -23.29 -28.37 30.96
N LEU A 65 -22.16 -29.09 30.95
CA LEU A 65 -21.18 -29.02 29.86
C LEU A 65 -21.68 -29.73 28.58
N LEU A 66 -22.37 -30.87 28.72
CA LEU A 66 -23.00 -31.59 27.61
C LEU A 66 -24.13 -30.78 26.97
N ASP A 67 -24.97 -30.13 27.78
CA ASP A 67 -26.01 -29.22 27.28
C ASP A 67 -25.41 -28.04 26.54
N ARG A 68 -24.35 -27.42 27.09
CA ARG A 68 -23.63 -26.33 26.41
C ARG A 68 -22.99 -26.79 25.10
N ALA A 69 -22.39 -27.97 25.05
CA ALA A 69 -21.80 -28.54 23.83
C ALA A 69 -22.87 -28.77 22.76
N THR A 70 -24.03 -29.31 23.15
CA THR A 70 -25.17 -29.55 22.25
C THR A 70 -25.73 -28.24 21.69
N VAL A 71 -25.89 -27.22 22.55
CA VAL A 71 -26.31 -25.87 22.12
C VAL A 71 -25.29 -25.24 21.15
N LEU A 72 -23.99 -25.42 21.41
CA LEU A 72 -22.93 -24.92 20.51
C LEU A 72 -22.94 -25.65 19.16
N GLU A 73 -23.13 -26.96 19.13
CA GLU A 73 -23.23 -27.73 17.89
C GLU A 73 -24.44 -27.29 17.04
N VAL A 74 -25.60 -27.07 17.68
CA VAL A 74 -26.81 -26.54 17.01
C VAL A 74 -26.55 -25.13 16.46
N LYS A 75 -25.92 -24.25 17.25
CA LYS A 75 -25.53 -22.91 16.79
C LYS A 75 -24.55 -22.95 15.62
N GLN A 76 -23.57 -23.86 15.65
CA GLN A 76 -22.61 -24.03 14.56
C GLN A 76 -23.30 -24.52 13.27
N LYS A 77 -24.20 -25.53 13.37
CA LYS A 77 -24.99 -26.01 12.22
C LYS A 77 -25.87 -24.90 11.63
N LEU A 78 -26.51 -24.10 12.49
CA LEU A 78 -27.31 -22.96 12.07
C LEU A 78 -26.45 -21.91 11.37
N LEU A 79 -25.31 -21.52 11.95
CA LEU A 79 -24.39 -20.55 11.38
C LEU A 79 -23.86 -21.01 10.01
N HIS A 80 -23.52 -22.29 9.85
CA HIS A 80 -23.12 -22.85 8.56
C HIS A 80 -24.24 -22.80 7.53
N LYS A 81 -25.48 -23.14 7.91
CA LYS A 81 -26.63 -23.07 7.02
C LYS A 81 -26.89 -21.63 6.57
N THR A 82 -26.94 -20.69 7.52
CA THR A 82 -27.15 -19.27 7.23
C THR A 82 -26.04 -18.67 6.38
N SER A 83 -24.78 -19.06 6.62
CA SER A 83 -23.64 -18.63 5.79
C SER A 83 -23.75 -19.16 4.37
N ASN A 84 -24.11 -20.44 4.19
CA ASN A 84 -24.32 -21.03 2.87
C ASN A 84 -25.49 -20.37 2.11
N ASP A 85 -26.60 -20.12 2.79
CA ASP A 85 -27.76 -19.46 2.19
C ASP A 85 -27.43 -18.00 1.80
N PHE A 86 -26.64 -17.30 2.63
CA PHE A 86 -26.12 -15.98 2.33
C PHE A 86 -25.20 -16.00 1.10
N LEU A 87 -24.24 -16.93 1.03
CA LEU A 87 -23.34 -17.08 -0.12
C LEU A 87 -24.11 -17.39 -1.41
N LYS A 88 -25.11 -18.31 -1.36
CA LYS A 88 -25.99 -18.59 -2.51
C LYS A 88 -26.74 -17.35 -2.98
N ARG A 89 -27.25 -16.54 -2.04
CA ARG A 89 -27.92 -15.28 -2.36
C ARG A 89 -26.95 -14.27 -2.98
N LEU A 90 -25.76 -14.13 -2.40
CA LEU A 90 -24.71 -13.23 -2.90
C LEU A 90 -24.28 -13.59 -4.32
N VAL A 91 -24.06 -14.88 -4.61
CA VAL A 91 -23.73 -15.36 -5.95
C VAL A 91 -24.85 -15.06 -6.95
N ARG A 92 -26.13 -15.28 -6.59
CA ARG A 92 -27.27 -14.94 -7.44
C ARG A 92 -27.38 -13.43 -7.72
N GLU A 93 -27.22 -12.59 -6.69
CA GLU A 93 -27.27 -11.14 -6.87
C GLU A 93 -26.09 -10.62 -7.70
N ARG A 94 -24.88 -11.20 -7.51
CA ARG A 94 -23.73 -10.89 -8.36
C ARG A 94 -23.97 -11.29 -9.81
N ALA A 95 -24.55 -12.45 -10.07
CA ALA A 95 -24.88 -12.90 -11.42
C ALA A 95 -25.89 -11.96 -12.10
N LYS A 96 -26.93 -11.51 -11.38
CA LYS A 96 -27.89 -10.51 -11.88
C LYS A 96 -27.22 -9.18 -12.21
N GLU A 97 -26.30 -8.72 -11.36
CA GLU A 97 -25.59 -7.46 -11.60
C GLU A 97 -24.67 -7.56 -12.82
N LEU A 98 -23.93 -8.67 -12.97
CA LEU A 98 -23.11 -8.91 -14.16
C LEU A 98 -23.96 -8.96 -15.43
N GLU A 99 -25.13 -9.59 -15.37
CA GLU A 99 -26.07 -9.64 -16.50
C GLU A 99 -26.63 -8.25 -16.83
N ARG A 100 -26.96 -7.44 -15.82
CA ARG A 100 -27.38 -6.04 -16.02
C ARG A 100 -26.27 -5.21 -16.67
N MET A 101 -25.03 -5.37 -16.23
CA MET A 101 -23.88 -4.69 -16.82
C MET A 101 -23.65 -5.14 -18.27
N ARG A 102 -23.74 -6.45 -18.54
CA ARG A 102 -23.65 -7.02 -19.89
C ARG A 102 -24.69 -6.41 -20.82
N LEU A 103 -25.96 -6.44 -20.42
CA LEU A 103 -27.07 -5.90 -21.22
C LEU A 103 -26.91 -4.39 -21.47
N LYS A 104 -26.45 -3.64 -20.46
CA LYS A 104 -26.15 -2.22 -20.63
C LYS A 104 -25.05 -1.98 -21.66
N VAL A 105 -23.92 -2.68 -21.55
CA VAL A 105 -22.82 -2.56 -22.52
C VAL A 105 -23.27 -2.93 -23.92
N ARG A 106 -24.10 -3.97 -24.07
CA ARG A 106 -24.66 -4.36 -25.37
C ARG A 106 -25.59 -3.29 -25.94
N ALA A 107 -26.47 -2.71 -25.13
CA ALA A 107 -27.31 -1.60 -25.56
C ALA A 107 -26.50 -0.38 -26.01
N ASP A 108 -25.46 -0.01 -25.24
CA ASP A 108 -24.55 1.09 -25.59
C ASP A 108 -23.82 0.81 -26.94
N MET A 109 -23.50 -0.46 -27.21
CA MET A 109 -22.89 -0.93 -28.46
C MET A 109 -23.88 -0.95 -29.63
N ASP A 110 -25.12 -1.37 -29.42
CA ASP A 110 -26.18 -1.36 -30.45
C ASP A 110 -26.53 0.09 -30.87
N ASP A 111 -26.54 1.01 -29.92
CA ASP A 111 -26.74 2.44 -30.18
C ASP A 111 -25.57 3.04 -30.97
N TRP A 112 -24.35 2.57 -30.71
CA TRP A 112 -23.18 2.92 -31.50
C TRP A 112 -23.26 2.41 -32.94
N GLU A 113 -23.76 1.19 -33.16
CA GLU A 113 -23.96 0.66 -34.52
C GLU A 113 -24.97 1.48 -35.32
N LYS A 114 -26.02 1.98 -34.67
CA LYS A 114 -27.03 2.83 -35.29
C LYS A 114 -26.55 4.26 -35.53
N ASN A 115 -25.61 4.74 -34.72
CA ASN A 115 -25.08 6.09 -34.81
C ASN A 115 -23.55 6.10 -34.57
N PRO A 116 -22.74 6.10 -35.64
CA PRO A 116 -21.27 6.08 -35.54
C PRO A 116 -20.65 7.26 -34.77
N ASP A 117 -21.39 8.37 -34.61
CA ASP A 117 -20.97 9.58 -33.89
C ASP A 117 -21.33 9.55 -32.39
N TYR A 118 -22.12 8.57 -31.95
CA TYR A 118 -22.65 8.46 -30.58
C TYR A 118 -21.56 8.17 -29.54
N ILE A 119 -20.55 7.36 -29.89
CA ILE A 119 -19.45 7.04 -29.00
C ILE A 119 -18.30 8.05 -29.19
N ASN A 120 -18.25 9.03 -28.30
CA ASN A 120 -17.06 9.83 -28.07
C ASN A 120 -16.02 9.03 -27.24
N GLY A 121 -14.81 9.57 -27.07
CA GLY A 121 -13.73 8.88 -26.34
C GLY A 121 -14.08 8.50 -24.90
N GLN A 122 -15.01 9.21 -24.25
CA GLN A 122 -15.49 8.89 -22.90
C GLN A 122 -16.46 7.71 -22.92
N GLY A 123 -17.40 7.67 -23.87
CA GLY A 123 -18.33 6.56 -24.06
C GLY A 123 -17.62 5.23 -24.31
N LEU A 124 -16.60 5.23 -25.18
CA LEU A 124 -15.82 4.03 -25.47
C LEU A 124 -15.07 3.53 -24.22
N LYS A 125 -14.50 4.45 -23.44
CA LYS A 125 -13.78 4.13 -22.21
C LYS A 125 -14.71 3.50 -21.17
N ALA A 126 -15.93 4.02 -21.03
CA ALA A 126 -16.94 3.46 -20.14
C ALA A 126 -17.40 2.06 -20.58
N ALA A 127 -17.62 1.85 -21.88
CA ALA A 127 -17.98 0.56 -22.45
C ALA A 127 -16.88 -0.50 -22.21
N LEU A 128 -15.61 -0.14 -22.44
CA LEU A 128 -14.46 -1.02 -22.18
C LEU A 128 -14.32 -1.36 -20.70
N TYR A 129 -14.49 -0.39 -19.80
CA TYR A 129 -14.42 -0.62 -18.36
C TYR A 129 -15.50 -1.62 -17.91
N ASN A 130 -16.74 -1.42 -18.34
CA ASN A 130 -17.84 -2.31 -18.00
C ASN A 130 -17.65 -3.70 -18.63
N ALA A 131 -17.17 -3.78 -19.87
CA ALA A 131 -16.85 -5.04 -20.53
C ALA A 131 -15.77 -5.83 -19.79
N HIS A 132 -14.72 -5.16 -19.31
CA HIS A 132 -13.69 -5.78 -18.47
C HIS A 132 -14.24 -6.28 -17.14
N ALA A 133 -15.14 -5.53 -16.48
CA ALA A 133 -15.76 -5.97 -15.24
C ALA A 133 -16.69 -7.19 -15.44
N VAL A 134 -17.38 -7.27 -16.59
CA VAL A 134 -18.16 -8.45 -16.98
C VAL A 134 -17.24 -9.65 -17.22
N ALA A 135 -16.15 -9.46 -17.98
CA ALA A 135 -15.16 -10.51 -18.24
C ALA A 135 -14.48 -11.01 -16.95
N GLU A 136 -14.14 -10.12 -16.02
CA GLU A 136 -13.62 -10.50 -14.70
C GLU A 136 -14.64 -11.37 -13.94
N GLY A 137 -15.92 -10.99 -14.00
CA GLY A 137 -17.03 -11.76 -13.45
C GLY A 137 -17.16 -13.16 -14.04
N TYR A 138 -16.81 -13.33 -15.32
CA TYR A 138 -16.75 -14.63 -16.00
C TYR A 138 -15.42 -15.36 -15.80
N GLY A 139 -14.46 -14.77 -15.07
CA GLY A 139 -13.18 -15.38 -14.72
C GLY A 139 -12.11 -15.27 -15.79
N PHE A 140 -12.22 -14.30 -16.70
CA PHE A 140 -11.13 -13.96 -17.61
C PHE A 140 -9.97 -13.28 -16.87
N ASP A 141 -8.74 -13.47 -17.38
CA ASP A 141 -7.56 -12.71 -16.97
C ASP A 141 -7.60 -11.32 -17.63
N VAL A 142 -8.24 -10.37 -16.94
CA VAL A 142 -8.52 -9.03 -17.45
C VAL A 142 -7.25 -8.20 -17.64
N ASP A 143 -6.22 -8.40 -16.83
CA ASP A 143 -4.96 -7.65 -16.98
C ASP A 143 -4.23 -8.03 -18.26
N ARG A 144 -4.20 -9.33 -18.57
CA ARG A 144 -3.66 -9.80 -19.86
C ARG A 144 -4.52 -9.36 -21.04
N LEU A 145 -5.84 -9.35 -20.91
CA LEU A 145 -6.74 -8.84 -21.93
C LEU A 145 -6.56 -7.34 -22.17
N ARG A 146 -6.35 -6.54 -21.11
CA ARG A 146 -6.01 -5.11 -21.21
C ARG A 146 -4.68 -4.88 -21.91
N ALA A 147 -3.66 -5.66 -21.57
CA ALA A 147 -2.36 -5.59 -22.23
C ALA A 147 -2.47 -5.88 -23.74
N MET A 148 -3.21 -6.95 -24.11
CA MET A 148 -3.50 -7.29 -25.51
C MET A 148 -4.23 -6.14 -26.23
N TYR A 149 -5.24 -5.55 -25.60
CA TYR A 149 -5.98 -4.41 -26.14
C TYR A 149 -5.09 -3.18 -26.37
N GLN A 150 -4.23 -2.82 -25.40
CA GLN A 150 -3.32 -1.67 -25.54
C GLN A 150 -2.30 -1.87 -26.66
N LEU A 151 -1.77 -3.09 -26.82
CA LEU A 151 -0.91 -3.43 -27.95
C LEU A 151 -1.65 -3.29 -29.28
N THR A 152 -2.89 -3.79 -29.36
CA THR A 152 -3.73 -3.68 -30.55
C THR A 152 -3.99 -2.22 -30.93
N LYS A 153 -4.34 -1.39 -29.94
CA LYS A 153 -4.51 0.06 -30.11
C LYS A 153 -3.23 0.71 -30.66
N LYS A 154 -2.06 0.39 -30.08
CA LYS A 154 -0.77 0.92 -30.52
C LYS A 154 -0.48 0.54 -31.98
N GLN A 155 -0.76 -0.72 -32.36
CA GLN A 155 -0.56 -1.18 -33.72
C GLN A 155 -1.47 -0.44 -34.72
N ILE A 156 -2.77 -0.31 -34.44
CA ILE A 156 -3.71 0.40 -35.32
C ILE A 156 -3.27 1.86 -35.53
N LEU A 157 -2.82 2.53 -34.47
CA LEU A 157 -2.30 3.90 -34.57
C LEU A 157 -1.02 3.99 -35.43
N GLY A 158 -0.20 2.93 -35.45
CA GLY A 158 1.03 2.85 -36.23
C GLY A 158 0.89 2.41 -37.69
N LEU A 159 -0.30 1.99 -38.15
CA LEU A 159 -0.48 1.53 -39.53
C LEU A 159 -0.28 2.65 -40.55
N GLU A 160 0.38 2.39 -41.67
CA GLU A 160 0.51 3.38 -42.75
C GLU A 160 -0.61 3.28 -43.80
N MET A 161 -1.42 2.19 -43.75
CA MET A 161 -2.55 1.90 -44.68
C MET A 161 -2.19 2.03 -46.17
N VAL A 162 -0.95 1.69 -46.52
CA VAL A 162 -0.40 1.76 -47.88
C VAL A 162 -1.19 0.79 -48.78
N GLY A 163 -1.85 1.32 -49.82
CA GLY A 163 -2.67 0.56 -50.76
C GLY A 163 -4.15 0.95 -50.77
N ARG A 164 -4.81 1.16 -49.62
CA ARG A 164 -6.22 1.60 -49.59
C ARG A 164 -6.40 3.09 -49.82
N CYS A 165 -5.40 3.89 -49.42
CA CYS A 165 -5.41 5.34 -49.57
C CYS A 165 -4.40 5.83 -50.62
N GLY A 166 -3.86 4.93 -51.47
CA GLY A 166 -2.76 5.22 -52.39
C GLY A 166 -1.38 4.96 -51.78
N GLU A 167 -0.38 4.76 -52.64
CA GLU A 167 1.04 4.74 -52.25
C GLU A 167 1.49 6.20 -52.13
N GLY A 168 2.08 6.59 -50.99
CA GLY A 168 2.60 7.95 -50.84
C GLY A 168 3.64 8.23 -51.92
N ASP A 169 3.60 9.42 -52.52
CA ASP A 169 4.49 9.78 -53.63
C ASP A 169 5.96 9.67 -53.16
N PRO A 170 6.78 8.77 -53.74
CA PRO A 170 8.18 8.59 -53.35
C PRO A 170 9.00 9.88 -53.43
N GLN A 171 8.56 10.86 -54.24
CA GLN A 171 9.26 12.12 -54.42
C GLN A 171 9.28 12.96 -53.15
N LEU A 172 8.26 12.91 -52.29
CA LEU A 172 8.18 13.68 -51.03
C LEU A 172 9.26 13.28 -49.99
N LYS A 173 9.78 12.05 -50.03
CA LYS A 173 10.90 11.63 -49.16
C LYS A 173 12.26 12.24 -49.56
N SER A 174 12.41 12.69 -50.80
CA SER A 174 13.65 13.30 -51.32
C SER A 174 13.66 14.83 -51.28
N ILE A 175 12.51 15.46 -50.99
CA ILE A 175 12.31 16.91 -51.13
C ILE A 175 12.89 17.70 -49.96
N GLY A 176 13.27 17.06 -48.84
CA GLY A 176 13.92 17.74 -47.69
C GLY A 176 15.16 18.58 -48.06
N ASP A 177 15.85 18.23 -49.15
CA ASP A 177 17.04 18.94 -49.65
C ASP A 177 16.76 19.84 -50.88
N VAL A 178 15.53 19.86 -51.41
CA VAL A 178 15.19 20.51 -52.70
C VAL A 178 14.24 21.72 -52.54
N VAL A 179 13.67 21.92 -51.35
CA VAL A 179 12.74 23.05 -51.04
C VAL A 179 13.36 24.42 -51.33
N ASP A 180 14.67 24.58 -51.16
CA ASP A 180 15.37 25.85 -51.43
C ASP A 180 15.54 26.17 -52.94
N SER A 181 15.44 25.15 -53.81
CA SER A 181 15.63 25.28 -55.26
C SER A 181 14.31 25.49 -56.01
N ILE A 182 13.19 24.95 -55.51
CA ILE A 182 11.90 24.94 -56.24
C ILE A 182 11.02 26.16 -55.93
N SER A 183 11.24 26.84 -54.80
CA SER A 183 10.41 27.99 -54.37
C SER A 183 10.51 29.23 -55.28
N ASN A 184 11.46 29.28 -56.21
CA ASN A 184 11.71 30.46 -57.07
C ASN A 184 10.90 30.49 -58.38
N THR A 185 10.00 29.55 -58.65
CA THR A 185 9.11 29.61 -59.83
C THR A 185 7.65 29.38 -59.48
N ALA A 186 6.76 30.21 -60.01
CA ALA A 186 5.31 30.14 -59.76
C ALA A 186 4.69 28.78 -60.14
N LYS A 187 5.30 28.06 -61.09
CA LYS A 187 4.92 26.68 -61.45
C LYS A 187 5.29 25.66 -60.37
N GLY A 188 6.47 25.79 -59.76
CA GLY A 188 6.91 24.93 -58.65
C GLY A 188 6.08 25.10 -57.38
N ALA A 189 5.59 26.32 -57.10
CA ALA A 189 4.66 26.57 -56.00
C ALA A 189 3.28 25.92 -56.23
N MET A 190 2.75 25.96 -57.46
CA MET A 190 1.48 25.32 -57.81
C MET A 190 1.57 23.78 -57.77
N ASP A 191 2.67 23.21 -58.27
CA ASP A 191 2.92 21.75 -58.22
C ASP A 191 3.13 21.27 -56.76
N TRP A 192 3.81 22.06 -55.92
CA TRP A 192 3.96 21.77 -54.48
C TRP A 192 2.63 21.85 -53.72
N LEU A 193 1.78 22.85 -54.01
CA LEU A 193 0.44 22.94 -53.41
C LEU A 193 -0.46 21.78 -53.87
N GLY A 194 -0.33 21.31 -55.11
CA GLY A 194 -1.03 20.13 -55.61
C GLY A 194 -0.58 18.83 -54.92
N LEU A 195 0.73 18.66 -54.72
CA LEU A 195 1.30 17.53 -53.97
C LEU A 195 0.90 17.58 -52.49
N ALA A 196 0.94 18.76 -51.86
CA ALA A 196 0.52 18.96 -50.48
C ALA A 196 -0.98 18.65 -50.29
N ALA A 197 -1.85 19.11 -51.19
CA ALA A 197 -3.27 18.79 -51.15
C ALA A 197 -3.53 17.28 -51.32
N SER A 198 -2.81 16.62 -52.24
CA SER A 198 -2.94 15.17 -52.42
C SER A 198 -2.45 14.36 -51.21
N GLU A 199 -1.43 14.85 -50.51
CA GLU A 199 -0.90 14.22 -49.29
C GLU A 199 -1.82 14.48 -48.09
N GLU A 200 -2.42 15.67 -47.98
CA GLU A 200 -3.45 15.96 -46.98
C GLU A 200 -4.68 15.06 -47.17
N ASP A 201 -5.15 14.88 -48.40
CA ASP A 201 -6.26 13.96 -48.73
C ASP A 201 -5.91 12.51 -48.40
N ARG A 202 -4.67 12.10 -48.69
CA ARG A 202 -4.14 10.78 -48.32
C ARG A 202 -4.12 10.59 -46.81
N LEU A 203 -3.59 11.55 -46.06
CA LEU A 203 -3.53 11.50 -44.60
C LEU A 203 -4.93 11.49 -43.99
N ALA A 204 -5.87 12.28 -44.52
CA ALA A 204 -7.28 12.27 -44.11
C ALA A 204 -7.93 10.90 -44.37
N CYS A 205 -7.67 10.28 -45.53
CA CYS A 205 -8.09 8.91 -45.83
C CYS A 205 -7.49 7.92 -44.83
N VAL A 206 -6.18 7.99 -44.55
CA VAL A 206 -5.49 7.09 -43.60
C VAL A 206 -6.10 7.22 -42.20
N GLN A 207 -6.34 8.45 -41.72
CA GLN A 207 -6.97 8.67 -40.42
C GLN A 207 -8.40 8.14 -40.37
N THR A 208 -9.17 8.32 -41.45
CA THR A 208 -10.53 7.79 -41.58
C THR A 208 -10.54 6.26 -41.53
N GLN A 209 -9.64 5.61 -42.26
CA GLN A 209 -9.52 4.15 -42.29
C GLN A 209 -8.99 3.59 -40.95
N LYS A 210 -8.05 4.28 -40.30
CA LYS A 210 -7.59 3.94 -38.94
C LYS A 210 -8.72 4.03 -37.92
N LEU A 211 -9.49 5.11 -37.97
CA LEU A 211 -10.63 5.29 -37.09
C LEU A 211 -11.65 4.18 -37.32
N LYS A 212 -11.99 3.87 -38.58
CA LYS A 212 -12.90 2.77 -38.91
C LYS A 212 -12.42 1.43 -38.36
N LEU A 213 -11.15 1.07 -38.60
CA LEU A 213 -10.56 -0.16 -38.09
C LEU A 213 -10.54 -0.18 -36.55
N TYR A 214 -10.18 0.93 -35.91
CA TYR A 214 -10.20 1.05 -34.46
C TYR A 214 -11.60 0.81 -33.91
N LYS A 215 -12.64 1.39 -34.53
CA LYS A 215 -14.03 1.18 -34.15
C LYS A 215 -14.42 -0.31 -34.27
N GLU A 216 -14.15 -0.94 -35.41
CA GLU A 216 -14.48 -2.35 -35.66
C GLU A 216 -13.76 -3.31 -34.68
N VAL A 217 -12.49 -3.07 -34.40
CA VAL A 217 -11.68 -3.87 -33.47
C VAL A 217 -12.17 -3.72 -32.02
N ASN A 218 -12.47 -2.49 -31.58
CA ASN A 218 -13.05 -2.27 -30.25
C ASN A 218 -14.39 -2.97 -30.09
N ARG A 219 -15.21 -2.97 -31.16
CA ARG A 219 -16.49 -3.66 -31.16
C ARG A 219 -16.34 -5.17 -30.98
N ALA A 220 -15.53 -5.82 -31.82
CA ALA A 220 -15.30 -7.25 -31.72
C ALA A 220 -14.74 -7.64 -30.34
N TYR A 221 -13.83 -6.83 -29.81
CA TYR A 221 -13.28 -7.01 -28.48
C TYR A 221 -14.34 -6.91 -27.36
N ILE A 222 -15.14 -5.85 -27.35
CA ILE A 222 -16.20 -5.67 -26.34
C ILE A 222 -17.21 -6.83 -26.44
N TYR A 223 -17.61 -7.21 -27.64
CA TYR A 223 -18.50 -8.35 -27.85
C TYR A 223 -17.92 -9.68 -27.37
N ALA A 224 -16.61 -9.89 -27.51
CA ALA A 224 -15.96 -11.06 -26.96
C ALA A 224 -16.00 -11.10 -25.43
N LEU A 225 -15.77 -9.96 -24.78
CA LEU A 225 -15.79 -9.84 -23.32
C LEU A 225 -17.19 -9.93 -22.71
N THR A 226 -18.21 -9.51 -23.45
CA THR A 226 -19.61 -9.45 -22.98
C THR A 226 -20.51 -10.47 -23.67
N ALA A 227 -19.95 -11.57 -24.17
CA ALA A 227 -20.71 -12.68 -24.73
C ALA A 227 -21.47 -13.44 -23.62
N GLU A 228 -22.67 -13.93 -23.93
CA GLU A 228 -23.49 -14.71 -22.98
C GLU A 228 -23.03 -16.16 -22.80
N SER A 229 -22.22 -16.66 -23.73
CA SER A 229 -21.67 -18.01 -23.69
C SER A 229 -20.21 -18.00 -24.11
N ALA A 230 -19.47 -19.02 -23.67
CA ALA A 230 -18.10 -19.24 -24.09
C ALA A 230 -17.99 -19.41 -25.61
N GLU A 231 -18.96 -20.07 -26.25
CA GLU A 231 -19.02 -20.25 -27.71
C GLU A 231 -19.07 -18.90 -28.44
N LYS A 232 -20.00 -18.03 -28.03
CA LYS A 232 -20.13 -16.68 -28.61
C LYS A 232 -18.91 -15.80 -28.30
N SER A 233 -18.28 -16.01 -27.13
CA SER A 233 -17.03 -15.34 -26.78
C SER A 233 -15.89 -15.78 -27.69
N ALA A 234 -15.76 -17.09 -27.94
CA ALA A 234 -14.75 -17.66 -28.84
C ALA A 234 -14.91 -17.12 -30.26
N GLN A 235 -16.13 -17.17 -30.81
CA GLN A 235 -16.42 -16.63 -32.13
C GLN A 235 -16.07 -15.14 -32.22
N SER A 236 -16.43 -14.35 -31.20
CA SER A 236 -16.09 -12.92 -31.19
C SER A 236 -14.58 -12.66 -31.05
N PHE A 237 -13.83 -13.55 -30.37
CA PHE A 237 -12.37 -13.49 -30.33
C PHE A 237 -11.72 -13.88 -31.66
N HIS A 238 -12.32 -14.81 -32.42
CA HIS A 238 -11.93 -15.08 -33.80
C HIS A 238 -12.20 -13.89 -34.70
N ASP A 239 -13.39 -13.28 -34.61
CA ASP A 239 -13.72 -12.06 -35.36
C ASP A 239 -12.74 -10.91 -35.04
N TYR A 240 -12.35 -10.79 -33.76
CA TYR A 240 -11.33 -9.86 -33.31
C TYR A 240 -9.95 -10.17 -33.91
N ALA A 241 -9.54 -11.44 -33.91
CA ALA A 241 -8.28 -11.88 -34.52
C ALA A 241 -8.26 -11.61 -36.03
N ASP A 242 -9.37 -11.88 -36.72
CA ASP A 242 -9.51 -11.68 -38.16
C ASP A 242 -9.40 -10.21 -38.55
N LEU A 243 -10.00 -9.31 -37.77
CA LEU A 243 -9.87 -7.86 -37.96
C LEU A 243 -8.43 -7.37 -37.76
N ILE A 244 -7.71 -7.92 -36.78
CA ILE A 244 -6.28 -7.62 -36.57
C ILE A 244 -5.45 -8.17 -37.72
N ARG A 245 -5.74 -9.40 -38.19
CA ARG A 245 -5.02 -10.03 -39.30
C ARG A 245 -5.19 -9.24 -40.60
N ALA A 246 -6.40 -8.76 -40.86
CA ALA A 246 -6.73 -7.95 -42.02
C ALA A 246 -6.05 -6.56 -42.03
N ALA A 247 -5.61 -6.07 -40.86
CA ALA A 247 -4.96 -4.77 -40.73
C ALA A 247 -3.51 -4.73 -41.27
N GLY A 248 -2.84 -5.89 -41.37
CA GLY A 248 -1.50 -6.04 -41.93
C GLY A 248 -0.36 -5.51 -41.03
N GLY A 249 0.71 -6.30 -40.85
CA GLY A 249 1.90 -5.92 -40.09
C GLY A 249 2.62 -7.13 -39.48
N SER A 250 3.95 -7.05 -39.30
CA SER A 250 4.74 -8.12 -38.66
C SER A 250 4.25 -8.42 -37.24
N ASP A 251 3.81 -7.38 -36.53
CA ASP A 251 3.44 -7.45 -35.12
C ASP A 251 1.99 -7.95 -34.91
N ALA A 252 1.18 -7.99 -35.99
CA ALA A 252 -0.19 -8.49 -35.94
C ALA A 252 -0.22 -10.00 -35.63
N ARG A 253 0.82 -10.75 -36.01
CA ARG A 253 0.90 -12.21 -35.79
C ARG A 253 0.79 -12.60 -34.32
N PHE A 254 1.50 -11.90 -33.44
CA PHE A 254 1.46 -12.16 -32.00
C PHE A 254 0.08 -11.90 -31.40
N LEU A 255 -0.60 -10.83 -31.85
CA LEU A 255 -1.93 -10.50 -31.35
C LEU A 255 -3.02 -11.44 -31.87
N VAL A 256 -2.91 -11.86 -33.13
CA VAL A 256 -3.75 -12.90 -33.72
C VAL A 256 -3.58 -14.20 -32.93
N GLU A 257 -2.34 -14.63 -32.67
CA GLU A 257 -2.06 -15.83 -31.87
C GLU A 257 -2.65 -15.75 -30.45
N GLN A 258 -2.55 -14.59 -29.78
CA GLN A 258 -3.14 -14.41 -28.45
C GLN A 258 -4.68 -14.44 -28.51
N ALA A 259 -5.30 -13.81 -29.51
CA ALA A 259 -6.75 -13.81 -29.68
C ALA A 259 -7.28 -15.21 -30.01
N GLU A 260 -6.63 -15.93 -30.94
CA GLU A 260 -6.92 -17.32 -31.28
C GLU A 260 -6.71 -18.25 -30.09
N LYS A 261 -5.67 -18.03 -29.28
CA LYS A 261 -5.48 -18.78 -28.03
C LYS A 261 -6.66 -18.58 -27.07
N ARG A 262 -7.19 -17.36 -26.94
CA ARG A 262 -8.36 -17.10 -26.10
C ARG A 262 -9.62 -17.72 -26.68
N ALA A 263 -9.78 -17.69 -28.00
CA ALA A 263 -10.87 -18.38 -28.67
C ALA A 263 -10.79 -19.90 -28.40
N ALA A 264 -9.62 -20.51 -28.54
CA ALA A 264 -9.39 -21.92 -28.23
C ALA A 264 -9.62 -22.25 -26.74
N GLU A 265 -9.22 -21.37 -25.81
CA GLU A 265 -9.54 -21.54 -24.39
C GLU A 265 -11.05 -21.52 -24.14
N GLN A 266 -11.81 -20.67 -24.84
CA GLN A 266 -13.26 -20.62 -24.73
C GLN A 266 -13.96 -21.79 -25.46
N GLU A 267 -13.47 -22.22 -26.61
CA GLU A 267 -13.91 -23.46 -27.28
C GLU A 267 -13.66 -24.68 -26.41
N ASN A 268 -12.52 -24.74 -25.72
CA ASN A 268 -12.24 -25.77 -24.73
C ASN A 268 -13.24 -25.70 -23.58
N VAL A 269 -13.66 -24.51 -23.14
CA VAL A 269 -14.74 -24.37 -22.15
C VAL A 269 -16.05 -24.94 -22.70
N VAL A 270 -16.44 -24.64 -23.95
CA VAL A 270 -17.63 -25.20 -24.60
C VAL A 270 -17.53 -26.72 -24.72
N LEU A 271 -16.40 -27.26 -25.17
CA LEU A 271 -16.15 -28.70 -25.28
C LEU A 271 -16.22 -29.41 -23.91
N ILE A 272 -15.77 -28.73 -22.84
CA ILE A 272 -15.87 -29.18 -21.45
C ILE A 272 -17.32 -29.16 -20.93
N PHE A 273 -18.16 -28.25 -21.44
CA PHE A 273 -19.59 -28.12 -21.07
C PHE A 273 -20.52 -29.00 -21.91
N GLU A 274 -20.23 -29.22 -23.19
CA GLU A 274 -21.00 -30.11 -24.09
C GLU A 274 -20.72 -31.60 -23.86
N LEU A 275 -19.61 -31.94 -23.18
CA LEU A 275 -19.30 -33.33 -22.79
C LEU A 275 -19.63 -33.70 -21.33
N THR A 276 -19.82 -32.73 -20.41
CA THR A 276 -20.12 -32.88 -18.95
C THR A 276 -19.40 -34.03 -18.17
N PRO A 277 -18.70 -33.84 -17.01
CA PRO A 277 -17.99 -32.69 -16.44
C PRO A 277 -16.48 -32.96 -16.14
N VAL A 278 -15.65 -31.89 -16.23
CA VAL A 278 -14.36 -31.59 -15.53
C VAL A 278 -13.31 -32.74 -15.42
N VAL A 279 -12.47 -32.95 -16.43
CA VAL A 279 -11.55 -34.11 -16.49
C VAL A 279 -10.28 -34.00 -15.64
N GLY A 280 -9.79 -32.81 -15.26
CA GLY A 280 -8.56 -32.69 -14.45
C GLY A 280 -8.79 -33.02 -12.97
N ASP A 281 -9.62 -32.21 -12.32
CA ASP A 281 -9.82 -32.30 -10.87
C ASP A 281 -10.68 -33.50 -10.44
N LEU A 282 -11.53 -34.05 -11.33
CA LEU A 282 -12.22 -35.33 -11.06
C LEU A 282 -11.32 -36.54 -11.26
N LEU A 283 -10.30 -36.52 -12.12
CA LEU A 283 -9.36 -37.63 -12.21
C LEU A 283 -8.56 -37.75 -10.91
N ASP A 284 -8.19 -36.63 -10.30
CA ASP A 284 -7.53 -36.61 -9.00
C ASP A 284 -8.49 -37.01 -7.86
N LEU A 285 -9.76 -36.58 -7.92
CA LEU A 285 -10.79 -37.00 -6.96
C LEU A 285 -11.18 -38.48 -7.10
N TYR A 286 -11.29 -38.99 -8.33
CA TYR A 286 -11.53 -40.40 -8.66
C TYR A 286 -10.35 -41.24 -8.24
N SER A 287 -9.11 -40.75 -8.46
CA SER A 287 -7.90 -41.46 -8.05
C SER A 287 -7.81 -41.57 -6.53
N LEU A 288 -8.17 -40.51 -5.81
CA LEU A 288 -8.29 -40.52 -4.35
C LEU A 288 -9.41 -41.43 -3.84
N GLY A 289 -10.58 -41.43 -4.50
CA GLY A 289 -11.74 -42.23 -4.11
C GLY A 289 -11.60 -43.73 -4.41
N THR A 290 -10.87 -44.10 -5.46
CA THR A 290 -10.62 -45.50 -5.85
C THR A 290 -9.29 -46.04 -5.34
N GLY A 291 -8.38 -45.16 -4.91
CA GLY A 291 -7.02 -45.51 -4.53
C GLY A 291 -6.15 -45.93 -5.71
N THR A 292 -6.54 -45.59 -6.95
CA THR A 292 -5.81 -45.94 -8.18
C THR A 292 -5.71 -44.74 -9.11
N ASN A 293 -4.56 -44.49 -9.73
CA ASN A 293 -4.41 -43.40 -10.71
C ASN A 293 -5.23 -43.64 -12.00
N ALA A 294 -5.24 -42.66 -12.91
CA ALA A 294 -5.95 -42.73 -14.19
C ALA A 294 -5.54 -43.92 -15.10
N LEU A 295 -4.45 -44.63 -14.77
CA LEU A 295 -3.98 -45.84 -15.46
C LEU A 295 -4.35 -47.14 -14.70
N GLY A 296 -5.19 -47.06 -13.68
CA GLY A 296 -5.65 -48.19 -12.86
C GLY A 296 -4.60 -48.74 -11.90
N LYS A 297 -3.46 -48.05 -11.72
CA LYS A 297 -2.41 -48.47 -10.78
C LYS A 297 -2.70 -47.91 -9.40
N LYS A 298 -2.56 -48.74 -8.37
CA LYS A 298 -2.77 -48.31 -6.98
C LYS A 298 -1.85 -47.14 -6.64
N LEU A 299 -2.43 -46.06 -6.12
CA LEU A 299 -1.68 -44.89 -5.66
C LEU A 299 -0.74 -45.30 -4.53
N THR A 300 0.49 -44.81 -4.58
CA THR A 300 1.41 -44.88 -3.44
C THR A 300 0.99 -43.88 -2.36
N ASP A 301 1.37 -44.12 -1.10
CA ASP A 301 1.00 -43.25 0.02
C ASP A 301 1.48 -41.80 -0.17
N ALA A 302 2.61 -41.61 -0.86
CA ALA A 302 3.15 -40.29 -1.20
C ALA A 302 2.32 -39.59 -2.29
N GLU A 303 1.89 -40.32 -3.33
CA GLU A 303 1.00 -39.77 -4.37
C GLU A 303 -0.37 -39.42 -3.76
N TYR A 304 -0.90 -40.27 -2.89
CA TYR A 304 -2.15 -40.01 -2.17
C TYR A 304 -2.07 -38.72 -1.34
N ALA A 305 -0.97 -38.50 -0.63
CA ALA A 305 -0.76 -37.30 0.18
C ALA A 305 -0.57 -36.03 -0.68
N VAL A 306 0.20 -36.12 -1.77
CA VAL A 306 0.44 -34.98 -2.68
C VAL A 306 -0.85 -34.59 -3.40
N THR A 307 -1.61 -35.55 -3.94
CA THR A 307 -2.90 -35.28 -4.60
C THR A 307 -3.92 -34.69 -3.62
N THR A 308 -3.94 -35.16 -2.37
CA THR A 308 -4.78 -34.59 -1.31
C THR A 308 -4.39 -33.14 -0.98
N ILE A 309 -3.10 -32.84 -0.86
CA ILE A 309 -2.61 -31.49 -0.54
C ILE A 309 -2.84 -30.52 -1.70
N ALA A 310 -2.64 -30.95 -2.94
CA ALA A 310 -2.86 -30.14 -4.13
C ALA A 310 -4.33 -29.68 -4.26
N LEU A 311 -5.28 -30.58 -4.01
CA LEU A 311 -6.72 -30.29 -4.00
C LEU A 311 -7.17 -29.38 -2.84
N LEU A 312 -6.38 -29.28 -1.77
CA LEU A 312 -6.66 -28.44 -0.61
C LEU A 312 -5.96 -27.07 -0.66
N THR A 313 -5.28 -26.75 -1.76
CA THR A 313 -4.70 -25.41 -1.92
C THR A 313 -5.81 -24.34 -1.99
N PRO A 314 -5.67 -23.20 -1.29
CA PRO A 314 -6.72 -22.18 -1.20
C PRO A 314 -7.20 -21.68 -2.55
N GLU A 315 -6.32 -21.54 -3.54
CA GLU A 315 -6.64 -21.11 -4.90
C GLU A 315 -7.50 -22.11 -5.67
N VAL A 316 -7.15 -23.40 -5.66
CA VAL A 316 -7.90 -24.47 -6.36
C VAL A 316 -9.27 -24.64 -5.70
N ALA A 317 -9.29 -24.70 -4.37
CA ALA A 317 -10.51 -24.76 -3.60
C ALA A 317 -11.40 -23.53 -3.87
N SER A 318 -10.84 -22.32 -3.89
CA SER A 318 -11.56 -21.08 -4.20
C SER A 318 -12.17 -21.10 -5.61
N GLN A 319 -11.44 -21.56 -6.62
CA GLN A 319 -11.96 -21.62 -7.99
C GLN A 319 -13.04 -22.69 -8.17
N LEU A 320 -12.86 -23.87 -7.54
CA LEU A 320 -13.86 -24.94 -7.54
C LEU A 320 -15.15 -24.50 -6.82
N PHE A 321 -15.02 -23.80 -5.68
CA PHE A 321 -16.14 -23.28 -4.89
C PHE A 321 -16.86 -22.10 -5.54
N LYS A 322 -16.14 -21.27 -6.32
CA LYS A 322 -16.74 -20.18 -7.10
C LYS A 322 -17.52 -20.70 -8.30
N ARG A 323 -17.09 -21.81 -8.91
CA ARG A 323 -17.70 -22.36 -10.14
C ARG A 323 -18.78 -23.40 -9.88
N TYR A 324 -18.68 -24.22 -8.83
CA TYR A 324 -19.62 -25.31 -8.55
C TYR A 324 -19.98 -25.42 -7.06
N PRO A 325 -20.93 -24.61 -6.57
CA PRO A 325 -21.29 -24.57 -5.16
C PRO A 325 -22.00 -25.84 -4.65
N GLU A 326 -22.46 -26.73 -5.54
CA GLU A 326 -23.16 -27.97 -5.16
C GLU A 326 -22.19 -29.11 -4.80
N THR A 327 -21.01 -29.15 -5.43
CA THR A 327 -19.90 -30.09 -5.17
C THR A 327 -19.34 -29.94 -3.76
N PHE A 328 -19.51 -28.76 -3.14
CA PHE A 328 -19.19 -28.52 -1.73
C PHE A 328 -19.90 -29.48 -0.79
N THR A 329 -21.13 -29.90 -1.10
CA THR A 329 -21.92 -30.80 -0.24
C THR A 329 -21.40 -32.24 -0.31
N ALA A 330 -20.97 -32.68 -1.49
CA ALA A 330 -20.34 -34.00 -1.70
C ALA A 330 -18.93 -34.05 -1.10
N MET A 331 -18.13 -33.00 -1.28
CA MET A 331 -16.77 -32.91 -0.73
C MET A 331 -16.78 -32.77 0.80
N LYS A 332 -17.81 -32.13 1.38
CA LYS A 332 -18.02 -32.07 2.83
C LYS A 332 -18.39 -33.41 3.45
N SER A 333 -19.14 -34.27 2.75
CA SER A 333 -19.39 -35.65 3.22
C SER A 333 -18.11 -36.48 3.12
N PHE A 334 -17.39 -36.38 2.01
CA PHE A 334 -16.11 -37.06 1.82
C PHE A 334 -15.04 -36.67 2.86
N ILE A 335 -14.89 -35.36 3.13
CA ILE A 335 -14.02 -34.84 4.20
C ILE A 335 -14.56 -35.23 5.58
N GLY A 336 -15.88 -35.23 5.77
CA GLY A 336 -16.52 -35.68 7.02
C GLY A 336 -16.25 -37.16 7.34
N ASP A 337 -16.20 -38.00 6.32
CA ASP A 337 -15.88 -39.43 6.42
C ASP A 337 -14.36 -39.67 6.57
N LEU A 338 -13.51 -38.81 5.98
CA LEU A 338 -12.05 -38.83 6.14
C LEU A 338 -11.54 -38.29 7.50
N VAL A 339 -12.24 -37.33 8.09
CA VAL A 339 -11.89 -36.71 9.39
C VAL A 339 -12.38 -37.54 10.58
N LYS A 340 -13.25 -38.54 10.35
CA LYS A 340 -13.65 -39.55 11.35
C LYS A 340 -13.15 -40.96 11.01
N PRO A 341 -11.84 -41.26 11.08
CA PRO A 341 -11.42 -42.64 11.10
C PRO A 341 -11.68 -43.21 12.51
N LYS A 342 -12.31 -44.38 12.56
CA LYS A 342 -12.17 -45.30 13.71
C LYS A 342 -10.69 -45.77 13.74
N GLY A 343 -9.80 -44.93 14.27
CA GLY A 343 -8.37 -45.23 14.49
C GLY A 343 -7.38 -44.35 13.72
N GLY A 344 -6.86 -43.31 14.38
CA GLY A 344 -5.44 -42.88 14.41
C GLY A 344 -4.59 -42.69 13.13
N PHE A 345 -5.16 -42.62 11.93
CA PHE A 345 -4.37 -42.61 10.68
C PHE A 345 -3.48 -41.36 10.49
N PHE A 346 -4.00 -40.15 10.75
CA PHE A 346 -3.27 -38.89 10.52
C PHE A 346 -2.14 -38.63 11.52
N ASP A 347 -2.31 -39.02 12.80
CA ASP A 347 -1.24 -38.89 13.79
C ASP A 347 -0.04 -39.78 13.44
N SER A 348 -0.28 -40.95 12.85
CA SER A 348 0.79 -41.86 12.44
C SER A 348 1.57 -41.34 11.21
N ILE A 349 0.91 -40.65 10.28
CA ILE A 349 1.54 -40.07 9.09
C ILE A 349 2.30 -38.79 9.44
N ILE A 350 1.72 -37.88 10.24
CA ILE A 350 2.39 -36.63 10.63
C ILE A 350 3.66 -36.91 11.45
N ILE A 351 3.62 -37.92 12.34
CA ILE A 351 4.79 -38.32 13.13
C ILE A 351 5.85 -38.99 12.24
N ARG A 352 5.46 -39.85 11.29
CA ARG A 352 6.39 -40.58 10.41
C ARG A 352 7.03 -39.67 9.36
N THR A 353 6.24 -38.78 8.74
CA THR A 353 6.71 -37.75 7.82
C THR A 353 7.58 -36.71 8.55
N GLY A 354 7.25 -36.35 9.79
CA GLY A 354 8.11 -35.51 10.63
C GLY A 354 9.47 -36.15 10.97
N GLN A 355 9.52 -37.47 11.14
CA GLN A 355 10.76 -38.23 11.39
C GLN A 355 11.62 -38.39 10.12
N GLU A 356 11.01 -38.51 8.94
CA GLU A 356 11.72 -38.67 7.66
C GLU A 356 12.29 -37.35 7.10
N ILE A 357 11.71 -36.20 7.47
CA ILE A 357 12.15 -34.86 7.01
C ILE A 357 13.26 -34.27 7.92
N ALA A 358 13.39 -34.75 9.16
CA ALA A 358 14.41 -34.31 10.11
C ALA A 358 15.87 -34.30 9.55
N PRO A 359 16.37 -35.34 8.84
CA PRO A 359 17.72 -35.31 8.29
C PRO A 359 17.92 -34.29 7.15
N TYR A 360 16.85 -33.85 6.47
CA TYR A 360 16.92 -32.82 5.45
C TYR A 360 16.99 -31.41 6.04
N LYS A 361 16.41 -31.20 7.22
CA LYS A 361 16.43 -29.92 7.94
C LYS A 361 17.85 -29.57 8.40
N GLU A 362 18.62 -30.55 8.86
CA GLU A 362 20.04 -30.39 9.22
C GLU A 362 20.88 -30.02 7.98
N LYS A 363 20.61 -30.68 6.86
CA LYS A 363 21.32 -30.48 5.58
C LYS A 363 21.03 -29.09 5.00
N LEU A 364 19.77 -28.65 5.03
CA LEU A 364 19.35 -27.31 4.64
C LEU A 364 19.95 -26.21 5.52
N ARG A 365 20.04 -26.43 6.84
CA ARG A 365 20.66 -25.48 7.78
C ARG A 365 22.16 -25.32 7.51
N LYS A 366 22.84 -26.44 7.22
CA LYS A 366 24.25 -26.46 6.85
C LYS A 366 24.50 -25.75 5.51
N THR A 367 23.68 -26.03 4.50
CA THR A 367 23.77 -25.35 3.20
C THR A 367 23.48 -23.84 3.31
N PHE A 368 22.54 -23.43 4.17
CA PHE A 368 22.29 -22.01 4.43
C PHE A 368 23.44 -21.33 5.20
N SER A 369 24.10 -22.01 6.15
CA SER A 369 25.27 -21.44 6.83
C SER A 369 26.50 -21.34 5.91
N GLU A 370 26.64 -22.28 4.98
CA GLU A 370 27.70 -22.26 3.95
C GLU A 370 27.43 -21.16 2.91
N MET A 371 26.16 -20.85 2.59
CA MET A 371 25.79 -19.73 1.71
C MET A 371 25.94 -18.37 2.38
N LEU A 372 25.74 -18.26 3.70
CA LEU A 372 25.93 -17.00 4.44
C LEU A 372 27.42 -16.64 4.63
N GLY A 373 28.32 -17.64 4.66
CA GLY A 373 29.77 -17.40 4.69
C GLY A 373 30.35 -16.84 3.39
N LEU A 374 29.58 -16.86 2.29
CA LEU A 374 29.98 -16.30 0.99
C LEU A 374 29.79 -14.77 0.92
N GLU A 375 29.05 -14.13 1.83
CA GLU A 375 28.83 -12.68 1.78
C GLU A 375 30.12 -11.88 2.01
N ASP A 376 31.00 -12.32 2.91
CA ASP A 376 32.28 -11.64 3.18
C ASP A 376 33.29 -11.85 2.03
N GLU A 377 33.28 -13.04 1.42
CA GLU A 377 34.17 -13.38 0.29
C GLU A 377 33.70 -12.72 -1.03
N ILE A 378 32.38 -12.58 -1.21
CA ILE A 378 31.77 -11.82 -2.31
C ILE A 378 31.97 -10.32 -2.10
N ALA A 379 31.83 -9.79 -0.87
CA ALA A 379 32.10 -8.39 -0.59
C ALA A 379 33.56 -8.02 -0.87
N GLN A 380 34.54 -8.84 -0.46
CA GLN A 380 35.95 -8.57 -0.76
C GLN A 380 36.30 -8.73 -2.25
N ASN A 381 35.74 -9.75 -2.93
CA ASN A 381 36.01 -9.96 -4.36
C ASN A 381 35.28 -8.98 -5.28
N ILE A 382 34.07 -8.53 -4.91
CA ILE A 382 33.33 -7.52 -5.68
C ILE A 382 33.93 -6.14 -5.42
N VAL A 383 34.24 -5.75 -4.19
CA VAL A 383 34.85 -4.44 -3.91
C VAL A 383 36.23 -4.32 -4.56
N GLY A 384 37.06 -5.37 -4.51
CA GLY A 384 38.36 -5.40 -5.18
C GLY A 384 38.27 -5.37 -6.71
N LYS A 385 37.29 -6.06 -7.33
CA LYS A 385 37.12 -6.08 -8.80
C LYS A 385 36.39 -4.86 -9.34
N VAL A 386 35.43 -4.29 -8.61
CA VAL A 386 34.72 -3.06 -9.02
C VAL A 386 35.68 -1.86 -9.07
N VAL A 387 36.66 -1.80 -8.16
CA VAL A 387 37.72 -0.77 -8.16
C VAL A 387 38.64 -0.87 -9.39
N HIS A 388 38.80 -2.05 -9.98
CA HIS A 388 39.61 -2.25 -11.20
C HIS A 388 38.83 -2.13 -12.51
N VAL A 389 37.51 -2.35 -12.52
CA VAL A 389 36.71 -2.32 -13.75
C VAL A 389 36.27 -0.90 -14.15
N ALA A 390 36.28 0.07 -13.23
CA ALA A 390 35.73 1.41 -13.49
C ALA A 390 36.75 2.51 -13.85
N GLY A 391 38.06 2.32 -13.68
CA GLY A 391 39.09 3.30 -14.07
C GLY A 391 39.03 4.67 -13.36
N GLU A 392 38.17 4.85 -12.36
CA GLU A 392 38.12 6.06 -11.54
C GLU A 392 39.22 6.03 -10.46
N SER A 393 39.97 7.13 -10.31
CA SER A 393 40.92 7.27 -9.21
C SER A 393 40.19 7.41 -7.87
N VAL A 394 40.86 7.02 -6.77
CA VAL A 394 40.36 7.19 -5.40
C VAL A 394 39.97 8.64 -5.13
N ASP A 395 40.68 9.61 -5.70
CA ASP A 395 40.38 11.03 -5.58
C ASP A 395 39.08 11.43 -6.31
N ALA A 396 38.78 10.85 -7.48
CA ALA A 396 37.52 11.08 -8.19
C ALA A 396 36.33 10.49 -7.41
N ILE A 397 36.53 9.33 -6.80
CA ILE A 397 35.54 8.70 -5.90
C ILE A 397 35.35 9.56 -4.65
N ALA A 398 36.43 10.07 -4.05
CA ALA A 398 36.37 10.94 -2.88
C ALA A 398 35.68 12.28 -3.19
N VAL A 399 35.95 12.89 -4.35
CA VAL A 399 35.26 14.10 -4.83
C VAL A 399 33.77 13.81 -5.05
N ARG A 400 33.42 12.66 -5.63
CA ARG A 400 32.02 12.25 -5.82
C ARG A 400 31.30 12.00 -4.50
N LEU A 401 31.93 11.30 -3.55
CA LEU A 401 31.41 11.07 -2.20
C LEU A 401 31.29 12.37 -1.40
N SER A 402 32.19 13.33 -1.62
CA SER A 402 32.13 14.65 -0.98
C SER A 402 30.98 15.52 -1.48
N LYS A 403 30.48 15.24 -2.69
CA LYS A 403 29.30 15.86 -3.31
C LYS A 403 27.99 15.13 -2.99
N MET A 404 28.06 13.97 -2.33
CA MET A 404 26.85 13.27 -1.89
C MET A 404 26.24 13.95 -0.66
N PRO A 405 24.90 13.92 -0.52
CA PRO A 405 24.23 14.44 0.67
C PRO A 405 24.80 13.83 1.96
N PRO A 406 24.87 14.59 3.08
CA PRO A 406 25.42 14.09 4.36
C PRO A 406 24.93 12.71 4.83
N PRO A 407 23.65 12.31 4.64
CA PRO A 407 23.18 10.96 4.99
C PRO A 407 23.85 9.83 4.19
N MET A 408 24.27 10.10 2.96
CA MET A 408 25.03 9.13 2.14
C MET A 408 26.52 9.11 2.47
N ARG A 409 27.05 10.22 3.02
CA ARG A 409 28.47 10.37 3.39
C ARG A 409 28.82 9.66 4.70
N ASN A 410 27.88 9.58 5.65
CA ASN A 410 28.13 9.11 7.02
C ASN A 410 27.91 7.61 7.25
N GLY A 411 27.72 6.80 6.20
CA GLY A 411 27.67 5.33 6.28
C GLY A 411 26.43 4.72 6.95
N MET A 412 25.67 5.48 7.73
CA MET A 412 24.33 5.10 8.19
C MET A 412 23.31 5.59 7.17
N ARG A 413 22.87 4.69 6.27
CA ARG A 413 21.68 4.94 5.45
C ARG A 413 20.48 5.02 6.40
N MET A 414 20.12 6.23 6.80
CA MET A 414 18.83 6.49 7.41
C MET A 414 17.76 5.92 6.46
N SER A 415 16.93 5.02 6.97
CA SER A 415 15.85 4.43 6.19
C SER A 415 14.89 5.54 5.77
N ALA A 416 14.16 5.33 4.67
CA ALA A 416 13.15 6.29 4.24
C ALA A 416 12.02 6.47 5.27
N GLU A 417 11.81 5.45 6.12
CA GLU A 417 10.89 5.49 7.25
C GLU A 417 11.37 6.45 8.33
N GLU A 418 12.63 6.32 8.78
CA GLU A 418 13.24 7.25 9.75
C GLU A 418 13.27 8.68 9.21
N ALA A 419 13.66 8.87 7.95
CA ALA A 419 13.72 10.20 7.32
C ALA A 419 12.34 10.86 7.18
N SER A 420 11.24 10.11 7.32
CA SER A 420 9.88 10.65 7.28
C SER A 420 9.47 11.35 8.57
N ASN A 421 10.12 11.02 9.70
CA ASN A 421 9.72 11.39 11.05
C ASN A 421 8.28 11.01 11.43
N MET A 422 7.57 10.21 10.61
CA MET A 422 6.23 9.73 10.96
C MET A 422 6.32 8.58 11.95
N ILE A 423 5.31 8.41 12.81
CA ILE A 423 5.28 7.27 13.73
C ILE A 423 5.01 5.96 12.98
N PRO A 424 5.53 4.80 13.43
CA PRO A 424 5.45 3.54 12.67
C PRO A 424 4.03 3.12 12.27
N LYS A 425 3.04 3.32 13.15
CA LYS A 425 1.63 3.01 12.84
C LYS A 425 1.06 3.86 11.72
N HIS A 426 1.48 5.12 11.62
CA HIS A 426 1.06 6.02 10.54
C HIS A 426 1.79 5.66 9.25
N ILE A 427 3.08 5.33 9.29
CA ILE A 427 3.83 4.80 8.12
C ILE A 427 3.13 3.57 7.55
N ALA A 428 2.72 2.63 8.40
CA ALA A 428 1.97 1.45 7.98
C ALA A 428 0.61 1.82 7.34
N ALA A 429 -0.07 2.84 7.85
CA ALA A 429 -1.30 3.36 7.24
C ALA A 429 -1.04 3.96 5.86
N MET A 430 -0.02 4.82 5.71
CA MET A 430 0.35 5.41 4.42
C MET A 430 0.72 4.35 3.39
N ARG A 431 1.46 3.31 3.81
CA ARG A 431 1.78 2.15 2.96
C ARG A 431 0.52 1.43 2.48
N ASP A 432 -0.42 1.14 3.37
CA ASP A 432 -1.68 0.47 3.01
C ASP A 432 -2.50 1.28 2.00
N VAL A 433 -2.57 2.62 2.17
CA VAL A 433 -3.23 3.52 1.22
C VAL A 433 -2.50 3.55 -0.11
N ALA A 434 -1.16 3.67 -0.11
CA ALA A 434 -0.36 3.65 -1.33
C ALA A 434 -0.54 2.33 -2.09
N MET A 435 -0.61 1.20 -1.40
CA MET A 435 -0.84 -0.12 -2.02
C MET A 435 -2.30 -0.36 -2.45
N GLY A 436 -3.24 0.48 -2.02
CA GLY A 436 -4.67 0.28 -2.30
C GLY A 436 -5.28 -0.90 -1.54
N VAL A 437 -4.76 -1.25 -0.35
CA VAL A 437 -5.20 -2.42 0.45
C VAL A 437 -6.69 -2.35 0.78
N ASN A 438 -7.28 -1.15 0.84
CA ASN A 438 -8.72 -0.95 1.06
C ASN A 438 -9.58 -1.06 -0.21
N GLY A 439 -9.08 -1.71 -1.27
CA GLY A 439 -9.79 -1.90 -2.53
C GLY A 439 -9.68 -0.74 -3.53
N GLY A 440 -8.81 0.23 -3.24
CA GLY A 440 -8.47 1.32 -4.15
C GLY A 440 -7.36 0.92 -5.15
N PRO A 441 -7.18 1.64 -6.25
CA PRO A 441 -6.01 1.46 -7.09
C PRO A 441 -4.75 1.90 -6.32
N GLY A 442 -3.62 1.24 -6.57
CA GLY A 442 -2.34 1.68 -6.02
C GLY A 442 -1.99 3.13 -6.41
N LYS A 443 -1.48 3.89 -5.45
CA LYS A 443 -1.19 5.33 -5.52
C LYS A 443 0.23 5.62 -5.06
N LEU A 444 0.79 6.70 -5.60
CA LEU A 444 2.00 7.33 -5.06
C LEU A 444 1.56 8.43 -4.07
N LEU A 445 2.06 8.36 -2.84
CA LEU A 445 1.86 9.43 -1.85
C LEU A 445 3.21 10.08 -1.57
N MET A 446 3.31 11.40 -1.70
CA MET A 446 4.52 12.14 -1.40
C MET A 446 4.22 13.12 -0.27
N PHE A 447 5.05 13.14 0.77
CA PHE A 447 4.91 14.01 1.93
C PHE A 447 6.13 14.92 2.07
N ARG A 448 5.89 16.16 2.49
CA ARG A 448 6.95 17.08 2.93
C ARG A 448 7.60 16.54 4.23
N PRO A 449 8.78 17.03 4.60
CA PRO A 449 9.42 16.66 5.86
C PRO A 449 8.48 16.95 7.03
N PHE A 450 8.25 15.94 7.86
CA PHE A 450 7.58 16.13 9.13
C PHE A 450 8.60 16.55 10.20
N ASN A 451 8.19 17.43 11.11
CA ASN A 451 9.08 17.91 12.18
C ASN A 451 9.56 16.72 13.03
N GLU A 452 10.87 16.60 13.26
CA GLU A 452 11.46 15.54 14.11
C GLU A 452 10.83 15.51 15.50
N LEU A 453 10.64 16.68 16.12
CA LEU A 453 9.95 16.79 17.41
C LEU A 453 8.46 16.41 17.34
N GLY A 454 7.90 16.45 16.14
CA GLY A 454 6.53 16.02 15.88
C GLY A 454 6.38 14.52 16.02
N HIS A 455 7.44 13.72 15.82
CA HIS A 455 7.40 12.26 15.94
C HIS A 455 6.97 11.83 17.34
N ASP A 456 7.78 12.18 18.34
CA ASP A 456 7.56 11.82 19.74
C ASP A 456 6.24 12.41 20.25
N ALA A 457 5.94 13.67 19.88
CA ALA A 457 4.72 14.34 20.26
C ALA A 457 3.46 13.67 19.68
N MET A 458 3.54 13.18 18.44
CA MET A 458 2.45 12.44 17.80
C MET A 458 2.27 11.07 18.46
N GLU A 459 3.37 10.38 18.78
CA GLU A 459 3.31 9.09 19.47
C GLU A 459 2.65 9.24 20.86
N GLU A 460 3.12 10.19 21.67
CA GLU A 460 2.54 10.52 22.97
C GLU A 460 1.05 10.91 22.85
N ALA A 461 0.67 11.68 21.82
CA ALA A 461 -0.71 12.07 21.60
C ALA A 461 -1.60 10.89 21.23
N VAL A 462 -1.11 9.95 20.41
CA VAL A 462 -1.83 8.71 20.08
C VAL A 462 -2.00 7.85 21.32
N GLU A 463 -0.96 7.67 22.14
CA GLU A 463 -1.05 6.91 23.39
C GLU A 463 -2.03 7.53 24.39
N THR A 464 -1.94 8.84 24.57
CA THR A 464 -2.82 9.61 25.47
C THR A 464 -4.27 9.55 25.00
N ALA A 465 -4.51 9.72 23.70
CA ALA A 465 -5.84 9.64 23.13
C ALA A 465 -6.41 8.23 23.24
N LEU A 466 -5.61 7.18 23.02
CA LEU A 466 -6.05 5.80 23.20
C LEU A 466 -6.44 5.52 24.67
N LYS A 467 -5.63 5.96 25.63
CA LYS A 467 -5.89 5.81 27.07
C LYS A 467 -7.15 6.53 27.52
N ASN A 468 -7.38 7.73 27.00
CA ASN A 468 -8.47 8.61 27.43
C ASN A 468 -9.73 8.50 26.53
N GLN A 469 -9.74 7.58 25.56
CA GLN A 469 -10.78 7.51 24.51
C GLN A 469 -11.00 8.84 23.79
N GLY A 470 -9.92 9.61 23.65
CA GLY A 470 -9.89 10.91 22.98
C GLY A 470 -9.64 10.79 21.48
N LYS A 471 -9.33 11.93 20.87
CA LYS A 471 -8.84 12.05 19.49
C LYS A 471 -7.43 12.69 19.50
N ILE A 472 -6.69 12.58 18.41
CA ILE A 472 -5.56 13.46 18.13
C ILE A 472 -6.06 14.76 17.51
N SER A 473 -5.31 15.85 17.73
CA SER A 473 -5.56 17.14 17.09
C SER A 473 -4.29 17.59 16.39
N THR A 474 -4.37 17.76 15.08
CA THR A 474 -3.28 18.29 14.27
C THR A 474 -3.75 19.58 13.60
N LYS A 475 -2.79 20.38 13.15
CA LYS A 475 -2.99 21.71 12.59
C LYS A 475 -3.84 21.65 11.32
N TRP A 476 -5.03 22.26 11.36
CA TRP A 476 -5.87 22.43 10.17
C TRP A 476 -5.63 23.79 9.52
N MET A 477 -6.25 24.02 8.35
CA MET A 477 -5.97 25.17 7.50
C MET A 477 -6.19 26.55 8.16
N ASP A 478 -7.08 26.67 9.15
CA ASP A 478 -7.30 27.97 9.82
C ASP A 478 -6.24 28.26 10.88
N VAL A 479 -5.62 27.22 11.44
CA VAL A 479 -4.48 27.39 12.34
C VAL A 479 -3.27 27.70 11.47
N LYS A 480 -2.92 28.97 11.32
CA LYS A 480 -1.71 29.38 10.58
C LYS A 480 -0.40 29.38 11.39
N PRO A 481 -0.41 29.66 12.72
CA PRO A 481 0.81 29.68 13.53
C PRO A 481 1.68 28.42 13.37
N LYS A 482 3.00 28.60 13.42
CA LYS A 482 3.97 27.53 13.19
C LYS A 482 4.29 26.81 14.50
N SER A 483 4.60 25.52 14.43
CA SER A 483 5.10 24.78 15.58
C SER A 483 6.48 25.27 16.02
N SER A 484 6.81 25.05 17.29
CA SER A 484 8.15 25.30 17.80
C SER A 484 9.14 24.19 17.42
N SER A 485 10.39 24.59 17.23
CA SER A 485 11.57 23.74 17.11
C SER A 485 12.22 23.47 18.47
N ASN A 486 11.74 24.09 19.56
CA ASN A 486 12.26 23.84 20.90
C ASN A 486 11.64 22.55 21.46
N PRO A 487 12.45 21.54 21.85
CA PRO A 487 11.90 20.27 22.32
C PRO A 487 11.17 20.34 23.66
N LEU A 488 11.37 21.41 24.47
CA LEU A 488 10.57 21.62 25.69
C LEU A 488 9.09 21.83 25.41
N LEU A 489 8.75 22.25 24.19
CA LEU A 489 7.36 22.41 23.76
C LEU A 489 6.78 21.15 23.11
N SER A 490 7.56 20.07 22.93
CA SER A 490 7.19 18.82 22.25
C SER A 490 6.34 19.08 20.99
N ALA A 491 6.87 19.85 20.04
CA ALA A 491 6.21 20.29 18.81
C ALA A 491 4.90 21.08 18.96
N GLY A 492 4.60 21.59 20.15
CA GLY A 492 3.47 22.48 20.38
C GLY A 492 3.54 23.75 19.54
N ILE A 493 2.38 24.29 19.19
CA ILE A 493 2.25 25.56 18.49
C ILE A 493 2.12 26.66 19.54
N PRO A 494 3.15 27.50 19.76
CA PRO A 494 3.05 28.58 20.72
C PRO A 494 2.05 29.64 20.25
N ALA A 495 1.35 30.25 21.21
CA ALA A 495 0.41 31.32 20.93
C ALA A 495 1.13 32.62 20.48
N ASP A 496 2.37 32.83 20.96
CA ASP A 496 3.29 33.87 20.47
C ASP A 496 4.15 33.27 19.33
N PRO A 497 3.96 33.68 18.07
CA PRO A 497 4.69 33.12 16.93
C PRO A 497 6.20 33.34 16.98
N SER A 498 6.68 34.31 17.75
CA SER A 498 8.12 34.53 17.95
C SER A 498 8.77 33.50 18.89
N LEU A 499 8.01 32.52 19.39
CA LEU A 499 8.51 31.34 20.10
C LEU A 499 8.46 30.06 19.23
N SER A 500 8.02 30.20 17.96
CA SER A 500 7.97 29.11 16.98
C SER A 500 9.28 29.01 16.19
N LYS A 501 9.34 28.10 15.20
CA LYS A 501 10.47 28.02 14.25
C LYS A 501 10.75 29.31 13.47
N LEU A 502 9.84 30.29 13.48
CA LEU A 502 10.10 31.62 12.93
C LEU A 502 11.20 32.36 13.71
N ASN A 503 11.34 32.09 15.01
CA ASN A 503 12.42 32.64 15.83
C ASN A 503 13.79 32.12 15.38
N ASP A 504 13.89 30.85 14.99
CA ASP A 504 15.15 30.28 14.50
C ASP A 504 15.62 30.99 13.25
N ALA A 505 14.69 31.31 12.34
CA ALA A 505 14.99 32.09 11.14
C ALA A 505 15.48 33.50 11.49
N LEU A 506 14.88 34.15 12.50
CA LEU A 506 15.32 35.45 12.99
C LEU A 506 16.70 35.39 13.67
N ILE A 507 16.94 34.39 14.53
CA ILE A 507 18.23 34.17 15.19
C ILE A 507 19.31 33.92 14.14
N TYR A 508 19.06 33.06 13.16
CA TYR A 508 19.99 32.80 12.08
C TYR A 508 20.28 34.06 11.26
N ALA A 509 19.26 34.84 10.90
CA ALA A 509 19.43 36.09 10.18
C ALA A 509 20.25 37.13 10.98
N ARG A 510 20.06 37.19 12.31
CA ARG A 510 20.87 38.04 13.21
C ARG A 510 22.32 37.57 13.27
N GLN A 511 22.55 36.26 13.33
CA GLN A 511 23.89 35.68 13.34
C GLN A 511 24.66 35.93 12.04
N THR A 512 23.97 35.96 10.89
CA THR A 512 24.60 36.30 9.61
C THR A 512 24.77 37.81 9.40
N GLY A 513 24.09 38.64 10.18
CA GLY A 513 24.09 40.10 10.03
C GLY A 513 23.33 40.60 8.78
N ASP A 514 22.52 39.74 8.16
CA ASP A 514 21.75 40.11 6.96
C ASP A 514 20.49 40.91 7.34
N LEU A 515 20.59 42.24 7.24
CA LEU A 515 19.50 43.17 7.57
C LEU A 515 18.21 42.88 6.79
N ALA A 516 18.29 42.41 5.54
CA ALA A 516 17.10 42.09 4.74
C ALA A 516 16.44 40.80 5.23
N ALA A 517 17.23 39.79 5.59
CA ALA A 517 16.73 38.56 6.19
C ALA A 517 16.11 38.82 7.58
N ILE A 518 16.72 39.69 8.39
CA ILE A 518 16.18 40.09 9.71
C ILE A 518 14.82 40.77 9.53
N ALA A 519 14.74 41.81 8.70
CA ALA A 519 13.48 42.54 8.46
C ALA A 519 12.38 41.63 7.89
N LYS A 520 12.75 40.66 7.03
CA LYS A 520 11.83 39.65 6.51
C LYS A 520 11.30 38.74 7.62
N ALA A 521 12.18 38.23 8.48
CA ALA A 521 11.79 37.36 9.59
C ALA A 521 10.93 38.09 10.63
N GLU A 522 11.28 39.33 10.98
CA GLU A 522 10.49 40.17 11.90
C GLU A 522 9.09 40.46 11.32
N LYS A 523 9.01 40.78 10.03
CA LYS A 523 7.72 40.97 9.36
C LYS A 523 6.89 39.68 9.36
N GLU A 524 7.49 38.54 9.06
CA GLU A 524 6.78 37.25 9.06
C GLU A 524 6.24 36.90 10.45
N ILE A 525 6.99 37.18 11.51
CA ILE A 525 6.53 37.04 12.90
C ILE A 525 5.35 37.98 13.19
N ALA A 526 5.44 39.25 12.79
CA ALA A 526 4.37 40.23 13.01
C ALA A 526 3.09 39.86 12.23
N ASP A 527 3.21 39.46 10.96
CA ASP A 527 2.08 39.00 10.14
C ASP A 527 1.44 37.75 10.78
N MET A 528 2.25 36.84 11.33
CA MET A 528 1.75 35.64 12.01
C MET A 528 1.07 35.96 13.35
N ASP A 529 1.51 37.00 14.07
CA ASP A 529 0.90 37.42 15.33
C ASP A 529 -0.54 37.93 15.11
N ILE A 530 -0.76 38.67 14.03
CA ILE A 530 -2.11 39.09 13.60
C ILE A 530 -2.98 37.85 13.35
N LEU A 531 -2.48 36.88 12.57
CA LEU A 531 -3.22 35.65 12.28
C LEU A 531 -3.50 34.80 13.52
N ALA A 532 -2.57 34.76 14.48
CA ALA A 532 -2.76 34.07 15.75
C ALA A 532 -3.88 34.74 16.57
N ASN A 533 -3.87 36.07 16.66
CA ASN A 533 -4.90 36.83 17.37
C ASN A 533 -6.29 36.66 16.73
N ASP A 534 -6.37 36.70 15.40
CA ASP A 534 -7.61 36.42 14.66
C ASP A 534 -8.13 35.01 14.97
N LEU A 535 -7.24 34.01 14.98
CA LEU A 535 -7.59 32.62 15.30
C LEU A 535 -8.22 32.48 16.69
N PHE A 536 -7.72 33.19 17.72
CA PHE A 536 -8.30 33.16 19.07
C PHE A 536 -9.64 33.88 19.19
N ALA A 537 -9.97 34.75 18.23
CA ALA A 537 -11.25 35.42 18.14
C ALA A 537 -12.32 34.58 17.42
N LEU A 538 -11.92 33.56 16.66
CA LEU A 538 -12.84 32.71 15.92
C LEU A 538 -13.70 31.83 16.84
N THR A 539 -15.00 31.81 16.53
CA THR A 539 -15.98 30.95 17.20
C THR A 539 -16.74 30.08 16.20
N ASP A 540 -17.19 28.91 16.65
CA ASP A 540 -18.10 28.07 15.88
C ASP A 540 -19.52 28.68 15.79
N THR A 541 -20.43 27.99 15.10
CA THR A 541 -21.82 28.42 14.92
C THR A 541 -22.61 28.52 16.24
N GLN A 542 -22.07 28.01 17.34
CA GLN A 542 -22.65 28.08 18.68
C GLN A 542 -21.95 29.13 19.56
N GLY A 543 -21.04 29.94 18.99
CA GLY A 543 -20.30 30.98 19.72
C GLY A 543 -19.18 30.43 20.60
N ARG A 544 -18.81 29.15 20.48
CA ARG A 544 -17.70 28.56 21.24
C ARG A 544 -16.39 28.80 20.53
N LYS A 545 -15.33 29.12 21.26
CA LYS A 545 -13.98 29.29 20.69
C LYS A 545 -13.55 28.00 19.97
N ILE A 546 -12.97 28.17 18.78
CA ILE A 546 -12.45 27.02 18.00
C ILE A 546 -11.09 26.54 18.51
N VAL A 547 -10.35 27.41 19.18
CA VAL A 547 -9.07 27.13 19.85
C VAL A 547 -9.02 27.74 21.25
N ASN A 548 -8.24 27.13 22.13
CA ASN A 548 -7.93 27.62 23.47
C ASN A 548 -6.42 27.79 23.65
N LYS A 549 -6.00 28.35 24.80
CA LYS A 549 -4.60 28.43 25.21
C LYS A 549 -4.39 27.71 26.53
N THR A 550 -3.20 27.16 26.74
CA THR A 550 -2.73 26.70 28.05
C THR A 550 -1.24 26.97 28.18
N ASN A 551 -0.73 27.06 29.41
CA ASN A 551 0.71 27.03 29.67
C ASN A 551 1.27 25.69 29.18
N ALA A 552 2.38 25.74 28.45
CA ALA A 552 3.15 24.57 28.07
C ALA A 552 3.85 23.98 29.28
N LYS A 553 3.98 22.65 29.28
CA LYS A 553 4.62 21.90 30.37
C LYS A 553 5.68 20.95 29.85
N PHE A 554 6.75 20.79 30.62
CA PHE A 554 7.80 19.80 30.41
C PHE A 554 8.03 19.06 31.73
N LYS A 555 7.69 17.76 31.78
CA LYS A 555 7.78 16.93 33.00
C LYS A 555 7.15 17.62 34.23
N ASP A 556 5.90 18.06 34.06
CA ASP A 556 5.10 18.80 35.06
C ASP A 556 5.54 20.24 35.40
N ALA A 557 6.74 20.66 35.01
CA ALA A 557 7.20 22.04 35.16
C ALA A 557 6.63 22.93 34.05
N ASP A 558 6.25 24.17 34.40
CA ASP A 558 5.82 25.16 33.41
C ASP A 558 7.00 25.60 32.56
N VAL A 559 6.79 25.61 31.23
CA VAL A 559 7.78 26.09 30.28
C VAL A 559 7.67 27.60 30.19
N MET A 560 8.80 28.27 30.36
CA MET A 560 8.93 29.71 30.45
C MET A 560 9.78 30.23 29.30
N TRP A 561 9.57 31.50 28.93
CA TRP A 561 10.44 32.23 28.01
C TRP A 561 10.88 33.56 28.62
N ALA A 562 12.04 34.04 28.20
CA ALA A 562 12.58 35.35 28.54
C ALA A 562 13.41 35.89 27.38
N VAL A 563 13.87 37.14 27.48
CA VAL A 563 14.87 37.72 26.59
C VAL A 563 16.25 37.58 27.23
N ASP A 564 17.22 37.05 26.50
CA ASP A 564 18.61 36.93 26.95
C ASP A 564 19.40 38.24 26.79
N THR A 565 20.65 38.27 27.26
CA THR A 565 21.54 39.44 27.13
C THR A 565 21.83 39.86 25.69
N ASP A 566 21.61 38.96 24.73
CA ASP A 566 21.79 39.22 23.29
C ASP A 566 20.49 39.71 22.62
N GLY A 567 19.40 39.85 23.37
CA GLY A 567 18.10 40.30 22.86
C GLY A 567 17.31 39.20 22.14
N ASN A 568 17.65 37.93 22.31
CA ASN A 568 16.95 36.79 21.74
C ASN A 568 15.95 36.22 22.74
N LYS A 569 14.80 35.75 22.23
CA LYS A 569 13.85 35.00 23.05
C LYS A 569 14.39 33.58 23.27
N VAL A 570 14.58 33.20 24.52
CA VAL A 570 15.03 31.87 24.97
C VAL A 570 13.92 31.18 25.75
N ILE A 571 13.86 29.85 25.67
CA ILE A 571 12.84 29.01 26.30
C ILE A 571 13.52 28.04 27.28
N GLY A 572 12.97 27.88 28.47
CA GLY A 572 13.50 27.00 29.52
C GLY A 572 12.45 26.66 30.57
N ILE A 573 12.88 26.03 31.66
CA ILE A 573 12.14 25.89 32.92
C ILE A 573 12.88 26.65 34.01
N LEU A 574 12.23 26.93 35.14
CA LEU A 574 12.93 27.50 36.29
C LEU A 574 13.60 26.39 37.10
N ASP A 575 14.89 26.57 37.42
CA ASP A 575 15.61 25.71 38.36
C ASP A 575 15.18 25.97 39.82
N GLU A 576 15.77 25.24 40.77
CA GLU A 576 15.49 25.40 42.20
C GLU A 576 15.85 26.79 42.74
N GLN A 577 16.70 27.54 42.03
CA GLN A 577 17.11 28.90 42.36
C GLN A 577 16.30 29.96 41.60
N GLY A 578 15.28 29.57 40.82
CA GLY A 578 14.44 30.46 40.03
C GLY A 578 15.11 31.02 38.77
N ARG A 579 16.21 30.43 38.31
CA ARG A 579 16.91 30.83 37.08
C ARG A 579 16.38 30.04 35.89
N LEU A 580 16.31 30.69 34.72
CA LEU A 580 15.87 30.03 33.49
C LEU A 580 16.95 29.05 33.00
N TYR A 581 16.54 27.80 32.78
CA TYR A 581 17.40 26.66 32.48
C TYR A 581 16.79 25.79 31.38
N ASP A 582 17.58 25.44 30.36
CA ASP A 582 17.22 24.43 29.36
C ASP A 582 17.77 23.06 29.80
N PRO A 583 16.90 22.13 30.24
CA PRO A 583 17.31 20.79 30.69
C PRO A 583 17.78 19.87 29.57
N ILE A 584 17.52 20.19 28.30
CA ILE A 584 17.92 19.40 27.15
C ILE A 584 19.35 19.74 26.75
N GLN A 585 19.66 21.03 26.73
CA GLN A 585 21.01 21.53 26.44
C GLN A 585 21.90 21.60 27.68
N ASN A 586 21.33 21.40 28.88
CA ASN A 586 22.00 21.60 30.17
C ASN A 586 22.64 23.00 30.26
N LYS A 587 21.85 24.04 29.94
CA LYS A 587 22.31 25.42 29.81
C LYS A 587 21.45 26.38 30.63
N HIS A 588 22.08 27.24 31.43
CA HIS A 588 21.41 28.41 32.02
C HIS A 588 21.48 29.60 31.07
N PHE A 589 20.44 30.43 31.09
CA PHE A 589 20.40 31.67 30.32
C PHE A 589 20.60 32.88 31.21
N ASP A 590 21.46 33.80 30.78
CA ASP A 590 21.55 35.13 31.34
C ASP A 590 20.43 36.00 30.74
N ILE A 591 19.40 36.28 31.54
CA ILE A 591 18.16 36.93 31.08
C ILE A 591 18.08 38.38 31.52
N THR A 592 17.52 39.24 30.66
CA THR A 592 17.31 40.67 30.93
C THR A 592 15.85 41.01 31.23
N THR A 593 14.95 40.04 31.12
CA THR A 593 13.52 40.20 31.41
C THR A 593 13.04 39.12 32.37
N GLU A 594 11.99 39.41 33.15
CA GLU A 594 11.32 38.42 33.98
C GLU A 594 10.77 37.25 33.10
N PRO A 595 10.99 35.99 33.49
CA PRO A 595 10.45 34.83 32.80
C PRO A 595 8.91 34.84 32.75
N LYS A 596 8.34 34.47 31.60
CA LYS A 596 6.89 34.38 31.38
C LYS A 596 6.50 33.00 30.90
N ASN A 597 5.31 32.54 31.26
CA ASN A 597 4.78 31.27 30.74
C ASN A 597 4.71 31.28 29.21
N VAL A 598 5.12 30.17 28.60
CA VAL A 598 4.86 29.91 27.18
C VAL A 598 3.46 29.34 27.06
N GLU A 599 2.56 30.05 26.37
CA GLU A 599 1.24 29.53 26.03
C GLU A 599 1.29 28.75 24.72
N ILE A 600 0.58 27.62 24.64
CA ILE A 600 0.40 26.82 23.42
C ILE A 600 -1.07 26.71 23.03
N ILE A 601 -1.31 26.50 21.73
CA ILE A 601 -2.64 26.36 21.14
C ILE A 601 -3.22 24.97 21.44
N LEU A 602 -4.44 24.97 21.94
CA LEU A 602 -5.29 23.79 22.09
C LEU A 602 -6.48 23.87 21.13
N ASP A 603 -7.04 22.72 20.76
CA ASP A 603 -8.32 22.67 20.06
C ASP A 603 -9.50 22.96 21.00
N LYS A 604 -10.71 23.01 20.44
CA LYS A 604 -11.95 23.21 21.22
C LYS A 604 -12.22 22.17 22.32
N ASN A 605 -11.53 21.03 22.29
CA ASN A 605 -11.63 19.95 23.28
C ASN A 605 -10.43 19.98 24.27
N ASN A 606 -9.66 21.07 24.31
CA ASN A 606 -8.46 21.24 25.12
C ASN A 606 -7.35 20.23 24.83
N GLN A 607 -7.27 19.74 23.59
CA GLN A 607 -6.20 18.87 23.14
C GLN A 607 -5.13 19.70 22.44
N LYS A 608 -3.86 19.40 22.71
CA LYS A 608 -2.72 20.05 22.08
C LYS A 608 -2.82 19.91 20.55
N VAL A 609 -2.71 21.02 19.84
CA VAL A 609 -2.65 21.01 18.37
C VAL A 609 -1.21 20.73 17.95
N LEU A 610 -1.01 19.61 17.25
CA LEU A 610 0.28 19.15 16.74
C LEU A 610 0.48 19.51 15.26
N PRO A 611 1.70 19.43 14.72
CA PRO A 611 1.91 19.49 13.27
C PRO A 611 1.15 18.36 12.55
N ASP A 612 0.66 18.65 11.36
CA ASP A 612 0.03 17.70 10.46
C ASP A 612 1.02 17.13 9.43
N TYR A 613 0.58 16.14 8.66
CA TYR A 613 1.34 15.55 7.56
C TYR A 613 1.01 16.26 6.25
N ASP A 614 1.84 17.23 5.91
CA ASP A 614 1.74 17.98 4.66
C ASP A 614 1.98 17.06 3.44
N VAL A 615 0.91 16.75 2.69
CA VAL A 615 1.03 16.03 1.42
C VAL A 615 1.66 16.96 0.38
N LEU A 616 2.75 16.52 -0.24
CA LEU A 616 3.37 17.21 -1.36
C LEU A 616 2.63 16.92 -2.67
N ALA A 617 2.37 15.65 -2.98
CA ALA A 617 1.75 15.22 -4.24
C ALA A 617 1.06 13.85 -4.08
N VAL A 618 0.02 13.63 -4.88
CA VAL A 618 -0.66 12.32 -4.98
C VAL A 618 -0.67 11.88 -6.44
N GLY A 619 -0.03 10.74 -6.72
CA GLY A 619 0.02 10.13 -8.04
C GLY A 619 -0.90 8.93 -8.18
N VAL A 620 -1.64 8.84 -9.30
CA VAL A 620 -2.43 7.65 -9.65
C VAL A 620 -2.16 7.25 -11.09
N LYS A 621 -2.38 5.98 -11.45
CA LYS A 621 -2.23 5.56 -12.84
C LYS A 621 -3.27 6.24 -13.74
N SER A 622 -2.80 6.81 -14.85
CA SER A 622 -3.64 7.40 -15.90
C SER A 622 -4.72 6.40 -16.32
N GLY A 623 -5.99 6.81 -16.29
CA GLY A 623 -7.11 5.94 -16.66
C GLY A 623 -8.13 5.69 -15.55
N ASN A 624 -7.78 5.89 -14.28
CA ASN A 624 -8.66 5.66 -13.12
C ASN A 624 -9.77 6.72 -12.91
N GLY A 625 -10.07 7.52 -13.93
CA GLY A 625 -11.40 8.12 -14.10
C GLY A 625 -11.65 9.49 -13.49
N VAL A 626 -10.68 10.14 -12.83
CA VAL A 626 -10.89 11.45 -12.18
C VAL A 626 -9.72 12.43 -12.37
N ASP A 627 -9.00 12.32 -13.48
CA ASP A 627 -7.96 13.30 -13.80
C ASP A 627 -8.60 14.68 -14.03
N GLY A 628 -8.31 15.63 -13.13
CA GLY A 628 -8.47 17.06 -13.40
C GLY A 628 -9.81 17.71 -13.07
N VAL A 629 -10.78 17.01 -12.44
CA VAL A 629 -11.94 17.71 -11.88
C VAL A 629 -11.49 18.45 -10.62
N VAL A 630 -11.09 19.71 -10.81
CA VAL A 630 -10.91 20.66 -9.71
C VAL A 630 -12.27 20.78 -9.04
N VAL A 631 -12.38 20.25 -7.83
CA VAL A 631 -13.49 20.62 -6.96
C VAL A 631 -13.19 22.07 -6.61
N GLU A 632 -14.08 22.99 -6.99
CA GLU A 632 -13.96 24.40 -6.59
C GLU A 632 -13.64 24.48 -5.09
N LYS A 633 -12.79 25.44 -4.70
CA LYS A 633 -12.25 25.63 -3.34
C LYS A 633 -13.19 25.11 -2.27
N VAL A 634 -12.93 23.91 -1.75
CA VAL A 634 -13.68 23.39 -0.61
C VAL A 634 -13.27 24.24 0.58
N GLN A 635 -14.24 24.96 1.15
CA GLN A 635 -13.99 25.86 2.28
C GLN A 635 -13.25 25.10 3.39
N GLY A 636 -12.10 25.61 3.80
CA GLY A 636 -11.26 24.99 4.83
C GLY A 636 -10.26 23.93 4.36
N LEU A 637 -10.25 23.47 3.10
CA LEU A 637 -9.29 22.46 2.60
C LEU A 637 -8.29 22.99 1.56
N GLY A 638 -8.42 24.27 1.19
CA GLY A 638 -7.59 24.90 0.16
C GLY A 638 -7.96 24.46 -1.27
N ASN A 639 -7.01 24.62 -2.20
CA ASN A 639 -7.16 24.11 -3.56
C ASN A 639 -6.95 22.59 -3.55
N ILE A 640 -8.01 21.82 -3.77
CA ILE A 640 -7.99 20.38 -3.71
C ILE A 640 -8.82 19.80 -4.87
N ASN A 641 -8.27 18.85 -5.62
CA ASN A 641 -9.05 18.10 -6.60
C ASN A 641 -9.74 16.90 -5.92
N ARG A 642 -10.70 16.27 -6.60
CA ARG A 642 -11.48 15.16 -6.01
C ARG A 642 -10.58 14.01 -5.55
N GLN A 643 -9.56 13.68 -6.33
CA GLN A 643 -8.62 12.60 -6.02
C GLN A 643 -7.81 12.87 -4.74
N ASN A 644 -7.34 14.10 -4.54
CA ASN A 644 -6.64 14.52 -3.33
C ASN A 644 -7.57 14.44 -2.12
N LEU A 645 -8.83 14.87 -2.27
CA LEU A 645 -9.83 14.79 -1.20
C LEU A 645 -10.13 13.34 -0.79
N ASP A 646 -10.32 12.46 -1.77
CA ASP A 646 -10.59 11.04 -1.52
C ASP A 646 -9.38 10.36 -0.89
N THR A 647 -8.17 10.71 -1.33
CA THR A 647 -6.92 10.16 -0.76
C THR A 647 -6.65 10.67 0.65
N MET A 648 -6.93 11.95 0.94
CA MET A 648 -6.84 12.51 2.29
C MET A 648 -7.80 11.80 3.25
N THR A 649 -9.06 11.63 2.83
CA THR A 649 -10.06 10.87 3.61
C THR A 649 -9.58 9.44 3.86
N GLU A 650 -9.07 8.76 2.83
CA GLU A 650 -8.57 7.39 2.95
C GLU A 650 -7.36 7.28 3.89
N ILE A 651 -6.45 8.26 3.88
CA ILE A 651 -5.33 8.36 4.82
C ILE A 651 -5.85 8.44 6.26
N ASN A 652 -6.70 9.42 6.56
CA ASN A 652 -7.20 9.63 7.93
C ASN A 652 -8.00 8.41 8.43
N ASP A 653 -8.83 7.81 7.57
CA ASP A 653 -9.57 6.58 7.89
C ASP A 653 -8.63 5.38 8.17
N THR A 654 -7.58 5.23 7.38
CA THR A 654 -6.62 4.12 7.54
C THR A 654 -5.77 4.32 8.79
N VAL A 655 -5.37 5.56 9.09
CA VAL A 655 -4.70 5.93 10.34
C VAL A 655 -5.58 5.61 11.54
N TYR A 656 -6.87 5.97 11.50
CA TYR A 656 -7.83 5.59 12.53
C TYR A 656 -7.91 4.07 12.70
N ARG A 657 -7.98 3.29 11.63
CA ARG A 657 -8.02 1.81 11.73
C ARG A 657 -6.75 1.22 12.34
N LYS A 658 -5.57 1.76 12.02
CA LYS A 658 -4.28 1.27 12.55
C LYS A 658 -4.03 1.67 14.00
N THR A 659 -4.52 2.83 14.41
CA THR A 659 -4.25 3.37 15.76
C THR A 659 -5.41 3.17 16.74
N GLN A 660 -6.63 3.00 16.23
CA GLN A 660 -7.90 3.08 16.99
C GLN A 660 -8.13 4.45 17.64
N VAL A 661 -7.47 5.49 17.14
CA VAL A 661 -7.55 6.86 17.65
C VAL A 661 -8.12 7.78 16.57
N ARG A 662 -9.20 8.49 16.91
CA ARG A 662 -9.84 9.43 15.98
C ARG A 662 -8.98 10.67 15.79
N GLY A 663 -9.25 11.42 14.73
CA GLY A 663 -8.56 12.69 14.43
C GLY A 663 -7.87 12.61 13.07
N ASP A 664 -7.82 13.75 12.40
CA ASP A 664 -7.21 13.85 11.09
C ASP A 664 -5.72 14.19 11.26
N VAL A 665 -4.89 13.56 10.42
CA VAL A 665 -3.44 13.85 10.33
C VAL A 665 -3.07 14.56 9.04
N VAL A 666 -3.98 14.59 8.05
CA VAL A 666 -3.86 15.39 6.82
C VAL A 666 -5.12 16.25 6.69
N HIS A 667 -4.97 17.56 6.48
CA HIS A 667 -6.09 18.52 6.48
C HIS A 667 -6.34 19.23 5.16
N HIS A 668 -5.47 19.09 4.18
CA HIS A 668 -5.58 19.86 2.94
C HIS A 668 -5.05 19.12 1.72
N GLY A 669 -5.31 19.71 0.56
CA GLY A 669 -4.81 19.21 -0.71
C GLY A 669 -3.29 19.20 -0.79
N ALA A 670 -2.79 18.47 -1.79
CA ALA A 670 -1.36 18.35 -2.04
C ALA A 670 -0.71 19.68 -2.43
N ALA A 671 0.49 19.94 -1.89
CA ALA A 671 1.21 21.20 -2.05
C ALA A 671 1.70 21.46 -3.50
N ASN A 672 1.74 20.44 -4.37
CA ASN A 672 2.02 20.61 -5.80
C ASN A 672 0.95 21.37 -6.58
N ALA A 673 -0.17 21.74 -5.93
CA ALA A 673 -1.15 22.69 -6.46
C ALA A 673 -0.94 24.13 -5.95
N TRP A 674 0.09 24.39 -5.14
CA TRP A 674 0.32 25.64 -4.43
C TRP A 674 1.68 26.25 -4.80
N LYS A 675 1.84 27.55 -4.52
CA LYS A 675 3.07 28.29 -4.85
C LYS A 675 4.28 27.92 -3.99
N ASP A 676 4.05 27.28 -2.85
CA ASP A 676 5.12 27.00 -1.89
C ASP A 676 6.04 25.92 -2.45
N PRO A 677 7.35 26.17 -2.55
CA PRO A 677 8.28 25.19 -3.09
C PRO A 677 8.37 23.95 -2.19
N PRO A 678 8.81 22.81 -2.74
CA PRO A 678 9.06 21.61 -1.96
C PRO A 678 10.16 21.83 -0.93
N ASP A 679 9.96 21.25 0.27
CA ASP A 679 11.00 21.12 1.29
C ASP A 679 11.58 19.70 1.26
N TYR A 680 12.78 19.51 1.82
CA TYR A 680 13.52 18.24 1.76
C TYR A 680 13.97 17.78 3.16
N PRO A 681 14.06 16.45 3.39
CA PRO A 681 13.77 15.36 2.45
C PRO A 681 12.28 15.08 2.24
N ILE A 682 11.90 14.60 1.05
CA ILE A 682 10.51 14.20 0.74
C ILE A 682 10.39 12.70 0.91
N THR A 683 9.35 12.26 1.63
CA THR A 683 9.05 10.83 1.76
C THR A 683 7.98 10.43 0.75
N ALA A 684 8.29 9.43 -0.08
CA ALA A 684 7.41 8.89 -1.09
C ALA A 684 7.03 7.44 -0.75
N PHE A 685 5.73 7.17 -0.64
CA PHE A 685 5.15 5.82 -0.53
C PHE A 685 4.67 5.38 -1.90
N LEU A 686 5.24 4.29 -2.41
CA LEU A 686 4.98 3.80 -3.76
C LEU A 686 3.84 2.77 -3.78
N PRO A 687 3.18 2.58 -4.95
CA PRO A 687 2.11 1.59 -5.11
C PRO A 687 2.48 0.15 -4.78
N ASP A 688 3.77 -0.20 -4.79
CA ASP A 688 4.30 -1.52 -4.45
C ASP A 688 4.57 -1.68 -2.94
N GLY A 689 4.29 -0.65 -2.13
CA GLY A 689 4.51 -0.62 -0.69
C GLY A 689 5.91 -0.17 -0.27
N SER A 690 6.83 0.04 -1.23
CA SER A 690 8.16 0.56 -0.94
C SER A 690 8.11 2.04 -0.53
N ILE A 691 9.06 2.46 0.29
CA ILE A 691 9.17 3.84 0.79
C ILE A 691 10.53 4.39 0.35
N LYS A 692 10.53 5.59 -0.20
CA LYS A 692 11.74 6.30 -0.65
C LYS A 692 11.83 7.65 0.03
N SER A 693 13.05 8.03 0.42
CA SER A 693 13.38 9.39 0.84
C SER A 693 14.13 10.07 -0.29
N ILE A 694 13.64 11.23 -0.71
CA ILE A 694 14.18 12.03 -1.80
C ILE A 694 14.89 13.23 -1.15
N PRO A 695 16.24 13.23 -1.10
CA PRO A 695 17.00 14.29 -0.47
C PRO A 695 16.99 15.56 -1.33
N ARG A 696 17.47 16.66 -0.73
CA ARG A 696 17.79 17.88 -1.46
C ARG A 696 18.89 17.59 -2.49
N GLY A 697 18.71 18.11 -3.71
CA GLY A 697 19.72 18.13 -4.75
C GLY A 697 20.88 19.09 -4.45
N PRO A 698 21.82 19.24 -5.39
CA PRO A 698 22.88 20.25 -5.33
C PRO A 698 22.35 21.68 -5.13
N ASP A 699 23.16 22.59 -4.60
CA ASP A 699 22.73 23.96 -4.24
C ASP A 699 22.21 24.79 -5.43
N ASP A 700 22.77 24.57 -6.63
CA ASP A 700 22.35 25.20 -7.88
C ASP A 700 21.04 24.62 -8.44
N ASN A 701 20.66 23.40 -8.05
CA ASN A 701 19.40 22.78 -8.42
C ASN A 701 18.88 21.87 -7.28
N PRO A 702 18.36 22.47 -6.19
CA PRO A 702 17.95 21.71 -5.00
C PRO A 702 16.82 20.73 -5.28
N ALA A 703 16.09 20.92 -6.39
CA ALA A 703 15.02 20.05 -6.84
C ALA A 703 15.43 18.96 -7.83
N LEU A 704 16.72 18.84 -8.19
CA LEU A 704 17.18 17.90 -9.21
C LEU A 704 16.66 16.46 -8.99
N TYR A 705 16.89 15.90 -7.80
CA TYR A 705 16.47 14.52 -7.50
C TYR A 705 14.95 14.34 -7.45
N LEU A 706 14.23 15.38 -7.04
CA LEU A 706 12.77 15.37 -7.07
C LEU A 706 12.23 15.44 -8.50
N LYS A 707 12.80 16.28 -9.36
CA LYS A 707 12.46 16.36 -10.79
C LYS A 707 12.65 15.00 -11.45
N ASP A 708 13.75 14.32 -11.15
CA ASP A 708 14.08 12.99 -11.70
C ASP A 708 13.13 11.92 -11.21
N PHE A 709 12.81 11.96 -9.92
CA PHE A 709 11.83 11.06 -9.33
C PHE A 709 10.45 11.26 -9.97
N ILE A 710 9.95 12.50 -10.05
CA ILE A 710 8.65 12.79 -10.67
C ILE A 710 8.66 12.37 -12.15
N HIS A 711 9.74 12.64 -12.90
CA HIS A 711 9.86 12.18 -14.27
C HIS A 711 9.76 10.65 -14.38
N GLN A 712 10.47 9.88 -13.55
CA GLN A 712 10.37 8.42 -13.51
C GLN A 712 8.92 7.95 -13.24
N GLN A 713 8.24 8.60 -12.29
CA GLN A 713 6.86 8.27 -11.93
C GLN A 713 5.87 8.63 -13.05
N LYS A 714 6.05 9.78 -13.71
CA LYS A 714 5.23 10.16 -14.87
C LYS A 714 5.44 9.21 -16.05
N SER A 715 6.69 8.81 -16.32
CA SER A 715 7.04 7.85 -17.37
C SER A 715 6.47 6.45 -17.11
N SER A 716 6.16 6.10 -15.86
CA SER A 716 5.44 4.86 -15.52
C SER A 716 3.91 4.97 -15.65
N GLY A 717 3.40 6.13 -16.07
CA GLY A 717 1.99 6.41 -16.31
C GLY A 717 1.26 7.01 -15.11
N LEU A 718 1.97 7.52 -14.09
CA LEU A 718 1.33 8.25 -12.99
C LEU A 718 0.98 9.70 -13.40
N THR A 719 -0.22 10.14 -13.04
CA THR A 719 -0.74 11.51 -13.20
C THR A 719 -1.02 12.14 -11.84
N GLY A 720 -1.23 13.46 -11.78
CA GLY A 720 -1.55 14.19 -10.54
C GLY A 720 -0.35 14.66 -9.72
N ILE A 721 0.87 14.37 -10.19
CA ILE A 721 2.15 14.77 -9.57
C ILE A 721 2.86 15.91 -10.31
N ASP A 722 2.11 16.64 -11.14
CA ASP A 722 2.63 17.81 -11.82
C ASP A 722 3.01 18.90 -10.80
N PRO A 723 4.21 19.49 -10.91
CA PRO A 723 4.60 20.59 -10.06
C PRO A 723 3.78 21.84 -10.37
N ASP A 724 3.61 22.70 -9.38
CA ASP A 724 3.00 24.01 -9.61
C ASP A 724 3.90 24.84 -10.53
N PRO A 725 3.37 25.48 -11.60
CA PRO A 725 4.18 26.31 -12.50
C PRO A 725 4.96 27.43 -11.79
N ARG A 726 4.48 27.90 -10.64
CA ARG A 726 5.14 28.95 -9.84
C ARG A 726 6.39 28.46 -9.11
N TRP A 727 6.65 27.15 -9.09
CA TRP A 727 7.94 26.61 -8.64
C TRP A 727 9.08 26.94 -9.62
N GLY A 728 8.76 27.48 -10.81
CA GLY A 728 9.76 27.92 -11.78
C GLY A 728 10.48 26.76 -12.47
N TRP A 729 9.90 25.57 -12.45
CA TRP A 729 10.47 24.43 -13.17
C TRP A 729 10.20 24.57 -14.67
N PRO A 730 11.13 24.11 -15.53
CA PRO A 730 10.90 24.06 -16.97
C PRO A 730 9.65 23.22 -17.31
N PRO A 731 9.01 23.44 -18.47
CA PRO A 731 7.93 22.57 -18.94
C PRO A 731 8.34 21.10 -18.95
N TYR A 732 7.39 20.22 -18.65
CA TYR A 732 7.65 18.78 -18.66
C TYR A 732 7.89 18.25 -20.08
N ASP A 733 9.01 17.57 -20.26
CA ASP A 733 9.37 16.85 -21.48
C ASP A 733 9.26 15.32 -21.23
N PRO A 734 8.56 14.54 -22.05
CA PRO A 734 8.45 13.09 -21.86
C PRO A 734 9.77 12.32 -21.96
N HIS A 735 10.79 12.88 -22.63
CA HIS A 735 12.11 12.26 -22.78
C HIS A 735 13.10 12.76 -21.72
N TYR A 736 13.09 14.07 -21.43
CA TYR A 736 14.08 14.69 -20.53
C TYR A 736 13.56 15.02 -19.13
N GLY A 737 12.24 15.00 -18.90
CA GLY A 737 11.63 15.46 -17.67
C GLY A 737 11.60 16.99 -17.55
N PHE A 738 11.82 17.52 -16.36
CA PHE A 738 11.81 18.97 -16.09
C PHE A 738 13.21 19.56 -16.27
N ARG A 739 13.63 19.75 -17.52
CA ARG A 739 14.97 20.22 -17.91
C ARG A 739 14.91 21.47 -18.77
N THR A 740 15.84 22.38 -18.54
CA THR A 740 16.11 23.53 -19.41
C THR A 740 16.72 23.06 -20.72
N GLU A 741 16.62 23.85 -21.79
CA GLU A 741 17.22 23.50 -23.09
C GLU A 741 18.74 23.26 -23.00
N ALA A 742 19.45 24.01 -22.16
CA ALA A 742 20.87 23.79 -21.92
C ALA A 742 21.15 22.41 -21.26
N GLU A 743 20.32 22.01 -20.29
CA GLU A 743 20.44 20.68 -19.67
C GLU A 743 20.09 19.56 -20.65
N LYS A 744 19.07 19.73 -21.50
CA LYS A 744 18.71 18.76 -22.56
C LYS A 744 19.88 18.52 -23.52
N LEU A 745 20.47 19.59 -24.05
CA LEU A 745 21.63 19.52 -24.94
C LEU A 745 22.84 18.86 -24.25
N ALA A 746 23.05 19.12 -22.97
CA ALA A 746 24.12 18.46 -22.20
C ALA A 746 23.87 16.95 -22.03
N MET A 747 22.61 16.54 -21.79
CA MET A 747 22.22 15.14 -21.71
C MET A 747 22.42 14.43 -23.06
N ASP A 748 21.99 15.04 -24.17
CA ASP A 748 22.18 14.48 -25.53
C ASP A 748 23.66 14.31 -25.87
N ALA A 749 24.48 15.31 -25.56
CA ALA A 749 25.92 15.24 -25.78
C ALA A 749 26.55 14.09 -24.98
N GLN A 750 26.10 13.86 -23.74
CA GLN A 750 26.56 12.77 -22.89
C GLN A 750 26.10 11.40 -23.41
N ILE A 751 24.86 11.28 -23.90
CA ILE A 751 24.35 10.05 -24.53
C ILE A 751 25.15 9.73 -25.79
N LEU A 752 25.38 10.73 -26.65
CA LEU A 752 26.17 10.57 -27.87
C LEU A 752 27.63 10.18 -27.57
N LYS A 753 28.23 10.76 -26.53
CA LYS A 753 29.56 10.39 -26.06
C LYS A 753 29.59 8.93 -25.59
N THR A 754 28.64 8.54 -24.75
CA THR A 754 28.52 7.16 -24.24
C THR A 754 28.30 6.15 -25.37
N ALA A 755 27.47 6.48 -26.35
CA ALA A 755 27.24 5.65 -27.53
C ALA A 755 28.50 5.50 -28.40
N LYS A 756 29.26 6.59 -28.60
CA LYS A 756 30.55 6.55 -29.31
C LYS A 756 31.60 5.71 -28.57
N GLU A 757 31.64 5.78 -27.25
CA GLU A 757 32.52 4.95 -26.43
C GLU A 757 32.12 3.47 -26.46
N ALA A 758 30.83 3.18 -26.46
CA ALA A 758 30.31 1.82 -26.60
C ALA A 758 30.60 1.24 -28.00
N ALA A 759 30.44 2.02 -29.07
CA ALA A 759 30.72 1.57 -30.44
C ALA A 759 32.21 1.35 -30.75
N LYS A 760 33.11 1.89 -29.91
CA LYS A 760 34.56 1.64 -30.00
C LYS A 760 35.00 0.37 -29.28
N LYS A 761 34.18 -0.14 -28.36
CA LYS A 761 34.41 -1.41 -27.65
C LYS A 761 33.82 -2.55 -28.46
#